data_AF-V9PPW5-F1
#
_entry.id   AF-V9PPW5-F1
#
_cell.length_a   1.000
_cell.length_b   1.000
_cell.length_c   1.000
_cell.angle_alpha   90.00
_cell.angle_beta   90.00
_cell.angle_gamma   90.00
#
_symmetry.space_group_name_H-M   'P 1'
#
loop_
_entity.id
_entity.type
_entity.pdbx_description
1 polymer ?
#
loop_
_entity_poly.entity_id
_entity_poly.type
_entity_poly.pdbx_seq_one_letter_code
_entity_poly.pdbx_strand_id
1 'polypeptide(L)'
;MLLKLLTLLLALQQNSAATKVGLLLSKSDIYNYALKNLANYAAENVSYTLVTSEYDSTLKSMIDASCDLVDNGVSIIISKGTSTNTAVQSDIFSPLKIPHIAISATDPYLYNDNRKYLIRLSSSDRYQSKAIYDLIKQYNWYEVSLFASADSYGLNGVIELEHLLIKDHTITIVNTLFFEAKHENLDVTSQLTDIKNSLSKVIILNSGGAYGKRVLEQAYGLGLLGKGFVWIVTDAISSQPEYLTTNGAFLSFYEGLIGIRLSRTKSDQYKELKDRYLQKNDTLLSDLTSYTLLTYDAVGLVKAALNSVKETLTVTDIQCTSSMGWDQGETVLSAIQGMQYTGVTGHINFTKTGESTRVAYDIMNFKDDQFQKVGSWYNATGLQITQPLTFLGGSETIPTGVPDDLIGRHLKLGIMEEAPFAYFNSSGECTGNSCWSGVINDMIVRLSEELGFTYEYLTPLDGKGGARIKETGDWNGMVGELIHGRIDVIAFHFSTNSARKAAIDFSFPFMDAAITAVVKGASPIKNTFFFLDPFNKYIWCMILVAYFVVTAIIGCLNQLSPFDKHGAKLHAQRTCSCQRCTARQEEMINQNCISQGTKKFDCLIDEIDGTNPSTEISLYNTIWLVGTGLVAQTPSSLPFCMPVRFLLLSWWVFMLVFISMYTANLTAFLTISNLGIKLKSVADLLHQNDYEWGLIGSRHPETLLLSNMDKVYSRVVKEGKILDNLTIALENVREGDFVFIDESPVLEYNLRVDCDVFSVGSEFQTFEYAFGLPKHSPYKTLIDSHLLKFREDGFIDTIWARWSSVSYACNQGVGETTTLDLDTVSGVFYLLVIAIAISLILFLVELVYASFHDTKLDKDLTLSAALKRRLTFRKGSAAYRRKQDEPMTLLCEIPDQTNNNE
;
A
#
# COMPACT_ATOMS: atom_id res chain seq x y z
N MET A 1 -39.86 -1.37 104.43
CA MET A 1 -40.36 -0.36 103.48
C MET A 1 -39.24 0.15 102.55
N LEU A 2 -38.05 0.50 103.07
CA LEU A 2 -36.87 0.82 102.23
C LEU A 2 -36.43 -0.32 101.28
N LEU A 3 -36.54 -1.59 101.69
CA LEU A 3 -36.17 -2.73 100.83
C LEU A 3 -37.14 -2.92 99.64
N LYS A 4 -38.42 -2.52 99.79
CA LYS A 4 -39.42 -2.55 98.71
C LYS A 4 -39.26 -1.38 97.74
N LEU A 5 -38.77 -0.23 98.22
CA LEU A 5 -38.40 0.90 97.36
C LEU A 5 -37.13 0.61 96.56
N LEU A 6 -36.14 -0.07 97.17
CA LEU A 6 -34.90 -0.45 96.48
C LEU A 6 -35.17 -1.49 95.37
N THR A 7 -36.06 -2.46 95.60
CA THR A 7 -36.49 -3.40 94.56
C THR A 7 -37.37 -2.77 93.49
N LEU A 8 -38.16 -1.71 93.80
CA LEU A 8 -38.89 -0.96 92.78
C LEU A 8 -37.96 -0.05 91.96
N LEU A 9 -36.94 0.54 92.58
CA LEU A 9 -35.90 1.34 91.90
C LEU A 9 -34.97 0.47 91.05
N LEU A 10 -34.64 -0.75 91.50
CA LEU A 10 -33.90 -1.73 90.70
C LEU A 10 -34.76 -2.35 89.59
N ALA A 11 -36.08 -2.51 89.79
CA ALA A 11 -37.00 -2.97 88.74
C ALA A 11 -37.37 -1.87 87.72
N LEU A 12 -37.30 -0.59 88.10
CA LEU A 12 -37.47 0.55 87.17
C LEU A 12 -36.20 0.87 86.38
N GLN A 13 -35.06 0.24 86.69
CA GLN A 13 -33.79 0.42 85.98
C GLN A 13 -33.51 -0.69 84.94
N GLN A 14 -34.46 -1.59 84.70
CA GLN A 14 -34.32 -2.73 83.78
C GLN A 14 -35.37 -2.81 82.66
N ASN A 15 -36.05 -1.70 82.36
CA ASN A 15 -36.89 -1.56 81.17
C ASN A 15 -36.26 -0.53 80.21
N SER A 16 -35.02 -0.77 79.79
CA SER A 16 -34.51 -0.14 78.56
C SER A 16 -35.22 -0.79 77.39
N ALA A 17 -36.03 -0.04 76.64
CA ALA A 17 -36.62 -0.51 75.39
C ALA A 17 -35.50 -1.10 74.52
N ALA A 18 -35.59 -2.40 74.21
CA ALA A 18 -34.57 -3.07 73.42
C ALA A 18 -34.47 -2.36 72.05
N THR A 19 -33.28 -1.88 71.71
CA THR A 19 -33.00 -1.23 70.42
C THR A 19 -33.43 -2.18 69.29
N LYS A 20 -33.98 -1.65 68.19
CA LYS A 20 -34.45 -2.45 67.04
C LYS A 20 -33.56 -2.19 65.82
N VAL A 21 -33.06 -3.25 65.19
CA VAL A 21 -32.28 -3.18 63.95
C VAL A 21 -33.09 -3.81 62.82
N GLY A 22 -33.24 -3.11 61.70
CA GLY A 22 -34.00 -3.55 60.55
C GLY A 22 -33.13 -4.33 59.59
N LEU A 23 -33.63 -5.45 59.07
CA LEU A 23 -33.04 -6.20 57.97
C LEU A 23 -33.99 -6.18 56.78
N LEU A 24 -33.58 -5.55 55.68
CA LEU A 24 -34.38 -5.37 54.49
C LEU A 24 -33.83 -6.22 53.32
N LEU A 25 -34.61 -7.20 52.86
CA LEU A 25 -34.20 -8.20 51.87
C LEU A 25 -35.12 -8.25 50.66
N SER A 26 -34.57 -8.53 49.47
CA SER A 26 -35.35 -8.63 48.23
C SER A 26 -35.82 -10.07 47.98
N LYS A 27 -37.12 -10.33 47.87
CA LYS A 27 -37.69 -11.69 47.74
C LYS A 27 -37.13 -12.53 46.58
N SER A 28 -36.59 -11.90 45.54
CA SER A 28 -36.02 -12.58 44.36
C SER A 28 -34.64 -13.21 44.61
N ASP A 29 -33.99 -12.91 45.73
CA ASP A 29 -32.63 -13.38 46.02
C ASP A 29 -32.66 -14.77 46.67
N ILE A 30 -32.11 -15.78 45.95
CA ILE A 30 -32.03 -17.17 46.41
C ILE A 30 -31.23 -17.32 47.72
N TYR A 31 -30.37 -16.35 48.04
CA TYR A 31 -29.55 -16.37 49.25
C TYR A 31 -30.25 -15.77 50.48
N ASN A 32 -31.47 -15.25 50.36
CA ASN A 32 -32.20 -14.64 51.48
C ASN A 32 -32.34 -15.55 52.70
N TYR A 33 -32.61 -16.84 52.46
CA TYR A 33 -32.70 -17.81 53.54
C TYR A 33 -31.38 -17.92 54.32
N ALA A 34 -30.26 -18.02 53.59
CA ALA A 34 -28.93 -18.06 54.18
C ALA A 34 -28.62 -16.75 54.93
N LEU A 35 -28.94 -15.59 54.33
CA LEU A 35 -28.73 -14.26 54.92
C LEU A 35 -29.51 -14.07 56.22
N LYS A 36 -30.80 -14.44 56.23
CA LYS A 36 -31.66 -14.35 57.40
C LYS A 36 -31.16 -15.23 58.54
N ASN A 37 -30.78 -16.48 58.22
CA ASN A 37 -30.20 -17.39 59.21
C ASN A 37 -28.87 -16.89 59.76
N LEU A 38 -27.99 -16.36 58.90
CA LEU A 38 -26.68 -15.86 59.30
C LEU A 38 -26.79 -14.56 60.11
N ALA A 39 -27.75 -13.69 59.77
CA ALA A 39 -28.04 -12.47 60.53
C ALA A 39 -28.63 -12.80 61.90
N ASN A 40 -29.59 -13.75 61.97
CA ASN A 40 -30.11 -14.25 63.23
C ASN A 40 -29.02 -14.90 64.10
N TYR A 41 -28.12 -15.64 63.46
CA TYR A 41 -26.98 -16.26 64.14
C TYR A 41 -26.00 -15.23 64.71
N ALA A 42 -25.65 -14.20 63.92
CA ALA A 42 -24.84 -13.08 64.41
C ALA A 42 -25.52 -12.27 65.53
N ALA A 43 -26.86 -12.32 65.59
CA ALA A 43 -27.67 -11.70 66.63
C ALA A 43 -27.82 -12.57 67.91
N GLU A 44 -27.35 -13.83 67.92
CA GLU A 44 -27.32 -14.66 69.15
C GLU A 44 -26.40 -13.97 70.18
N ASN A 45 -26.96 -13.49 71.30
CA ASN A 45 -26.29 -12.71 72.36
C ASN A 45 -26.03 -11.22 72.06
N VAL A 46 -27.00 -10.54 71.44
CA VAL A 46 -26.95 -9.08 71.24
C VAL A 46 -28.05 -8.36 72.02
N SER A 47 -27.79 -7.13 72.46
CA SER A 47 -28.69 -6.29 73.26
C SER A 47 -29.85 -5.66 72.45
N TYR A 48 -29.98 -5.96 71.16
CA TYR A 48 -31.00 -5.43 70.25
C TYR A 48 -31.84 -6.55 69.62
N THR A 49 -33.02 -6.19 69.12
CA THR A 49 -33.93 -7.10 68.39
C THR A 49 -33.85 -6.86 66.89
N LEU A 50 -33.77 -7.93 66.10
CA LEU A 50 -33.71 -7.86 64.63
C LEU A 50 -35.14 -7.94 64.06
N VAL A 51 -35.54 -6.93 63.29
CA VAL A 51 -36.84 -6.86 62.60
C VAL A 51 -36.59 -7.05 61.11
N THR A 52 -37.13 -8.11 60.50
CA THR A 52 -36.92 -8.38 59.07
C THR A 52 -38.14 -7.94 58.26
N SER A 53 -37.90 -7.25 57.14
CA SER A 53 -38.91 -6.92 56.14
C SER A 53 -38.43 -7.34 54.75
N GLU A 54 -39.34 -7.76 53.88
CA GLU A 54 -39.04 -8.32 52.56
C GLU A 54 -39.83 -7.59 51.47
N TYR A 55 -39.18 -7.31 50.34
CA TYR A 55 -39.76 -6.54 49.24
C TYR A 55 -39.65 -7.25 47.87
N ASP A 56 -40.63 -7.00 47.00
CA ASP A 56 -40.62 -7.41 45.59
C ASP A 56 -39.92 -6.36 44.70
N SER A 57 -39.69 -6.65 43.42
CA SER A 57 -39.01 -5.72 42.48
C SER A 57 -39.75 -4.41 42.19
N THR A 58 -40.97 -4.23 42.69
CA THR A 58 -41.77 -3.02 42.44
C THR A 58 -41.40 -1.88 43.38
N LEU A 59 -41.35 -0.66 42.86
CA LEU A 59 -41.04 0.54 43.64
C LEU A 59 -41.98 0.70 44.86
N LYS A 60 -43.27 0.42 44.68
CA LYS A 60 -44.25 0.48 45.76
C LYS A 60 -43.93 -0.51 46.89
N SER A 61 -43.64 -1.77 46.57
CA SER A 61 -43.28 -2.77 47.58
C SER A 61 -42.00 -2.39 48.34
N MET A 62 -41.04 -1.77 47.66
CA MET A 62 -39.81 -1.28 48.31
C MET A 62 -40.10 -0.16 49.30
N ILE A 63 -40.95 0.80 48.93
CA ILE A 63 -41.34 1.92 49.81
C ILE A 63 -42.12 1.39 51.01
N ASP A 64 -43.15 0.56 50.77
CA ASP A 64 -44.00 -0.02 51.82
C ASP A 64 -43.14 -0.80 52.84
N ALA A 65 -42.28 -1.70 52.37
CA ALA A 65 -41.40 -2.49 53.25
C ALA A 65 -40.37 -1.64 54.02
N SER A 66 -39.91 -0.53 53.43
CA SER A 66 -39.01 0.43 54.07
C SER A 66 -39.73 1.23 55.15
N CYS A 67 -40.94 1.71 54.86
CA CYS A 67 -41.78 2.43 55.81
C CYS A 67 -42.23 1.53 56.96
N ASP A 68 -42.55 0.26 56.71
CA ASP A 68 -42.88 -0.72 57.75
C ASP A 68 -41.75 -0.85 58.78
N LEU A 69 -40.48 -0.80 58.36
CA LEU A 69 -39.34 -0.83 59.29
C LEU A 69 -39.24 0.46 60.11
N VAL A 70 -39.48 1.61 59.49
CA VAL A 70 -39.49 2.92 60.18
C VAL A 70 -40.59 2.95 61.23
N ASP A 71 -41.82 2.57 60.86
CA ASP A 71 -42.98 2.57 61.74
C ASP A 71 -42.84 1.55 62.89
N ASN A 72 -41.99 0.52 62.72
CA ASN A 72 -41.61 -0.39 63.80
C ASN A 72 -40.59 0.19 64.81
N GLY A 73 -40.11 1.42 64.60
CA GLY A 73 -39.17 2.10 65.49
C GLY A 73 -37.73 1.57 65.38
N VAL A 74 -37.31 1.20 64.16
CA VAL A 74 -35.94 0.72 63.89
C VAL A 74 -34.94 1.88 63.93
N SER A 75 -33.79 1.68 64.59
CA SER A 75 -32.73 2.68 64.73
C SER A 75 -31.62 2.59 63.67
N ILE A 76 -31.39 1.40 63.09
CA ILE A 76 -30.37 1.15 62.06
C ILE A 76 -30.92 0.15 61.07
N ILE A 77 -30.68 0.35 59.78
CA ILE A 77 -31.18 -0.53 58.72
C ILE A 77 -29.99 -1.19 58.01
N ILE A 78 -30.05 -2.52 57.88
CA ILE A 78 -29.14 -3.32 57.06
C ILE A 78 -29.94 -3.79 55.84
N SER A 79 -29.47 -3.50 54.64
CA SER A 79 -30.16 -3.90 53.41
C SER A 79 -29.28 -4.69 52.46
N LYS A 80 -29.87 -5.68 51.80
CA LYS A 80 -29.32 -6.28 50.58
C LYS A 80 -30.24 -5.97 49.40
N GLY A 81 -29.64 -5.48 48.32
CA GLY A 81 -30.34 -5.06 47.11
C GLY A 81 -29.37 -4.60 46.03
N THR A 82 -29.90 -4.34 44.84
CA THR A 82 -29.13 -3.68 43.77
C THR A 82 -28.87 -2.22 44.15
N SER A 83 -27.91 -1.58 43.48
CA SER A 83 -27.62 -0.15 43.69
C SER A 83 -28.86 0.73 43.50
N THR A 84 -29.74 0.41 42.53
CA THR A 84 -31.02 1.10 42.33
C THR A 84 -31.93 0.99 43.55
N ASN A 85 -32.08 -0.23 44.10
CA ASN A 85 -32.94 -0.46 45.27
C ASN A 85 -32.40 0.28 46.49
N THR A 86 -31.09 0.22 46.71
CA THR A 86 -30.42 0.93 47.81
C THR A 86 -30.56 2.43 47.68
N ALA A 87 -30.50 3.00 46.47
CA ALA A 87 -30.70 4.43 46.24
C ALA A 87 -32.08 4.88 46.74
N VAL A 88 -33.14 4.17 46.32
CA VAL A 88 -34.53 4.44 46.72
C VAL A 88 -34.69 4.31 48.24
N GLN A 89 -34.17 3.25 48.83
CA GLN A 89 -34.24 3.00 50.27
C GLN A 89 -33.52 4.11 51.06
N SER A 90 -32.33 4.50 50.61
CA SER A 90 -31.55 5.55 51.25
C SER A 90 -32.21 6.93 51.15
N ASP A 91 -32.95 7.20 50.07
CA ASP A 91 -33.71 8.45 49.89
C ASP A 91 -34.88 8.55 50.88
N ILE A 92 -35.34 7.43 51.44
CA ILE A 92 -36.34 7.39 52.52
C ILE A 92 -35.66 7.57 53.89
N PHE A 93 -34.57 6.84 54.15
CA PHE A 93 -33.97 6.79 55.48
C PHE A 93 -33.09 8.00 55.83
N SER A 94 -32.43 8.61 54.84
CA SER A 94 -31.52 9.73 55.08
C SER A 94 -32.22 11.00 55.58
N PRO A 95 -33.38 11.43 55.02
CA PRO A 95 -34.16 12.54 55.59
C PRO A 95 -34.62 12.29 57.04
N LEU A 96 -34.89 11.02 57.37
CA LEU A 96 -35.27 10.58 58.71
C LEU A 96 -34.06 10.42 59.65
N LYS A 97 -32.84 10.68 59.17
CA LYS A 97 -31.58 10.53 59.90
C LYS A 97 -31.34 9.10 60.42
N ILE A 98 -31.86 8.08 59.75
CA ILE A 98 -31.67 6.68 60.13
C ILE A 98 -30.47 6.12 59.35
N PRO A 99 -29.40 5.66 60.03
CA PRO A 99 -28.26 5.04 59.36
C PRO A 99 -28.65 3.79 58.56
N HIS A 100 -28.21 3.73 57.31
CA HIS A 100 -28.53 2.68 56.36
C HIS A 100 -27.25 2.00 55.88
N ILE A 101 -27.06 0.72 56.21
CA ILE A 101 -25.90 -0.09 55.82
C ILE A 101 -26.27 -0.96 54.63
N ALA A 102 -25.70 -0.66 53.47
CA ALA A 102 -25.87 -1.43 52.24
C ALA A 102 -24.76 -2.47 52.06
N ILE A 103 -25.16 -3.73 51.81
CA ILE A 103 -24.24 -4.88 51.71
C ILE A 103 -23.68 -5.08 50.30
N SER A 104 -24.49 -4.83 49.27
CA SER A 104 -24.22 -5.21 47.87
C SER A 104 -24.32 -4.06 46.88
N ALA A 105 -24.36 -2.82 47.35
CA ALA A 105 -24.47 -1.64 46.50
C ALA A 105 -23.08 -1.13 46.09
N THR A 106 -22.72 -1.32 44.84
CA THR A 106 -21.37 -1.09 44.31
C THR A 106 -21.27 0.14 43.40
N ASP A 107 -22.39 0.72 42.97
CA ASP A 107 -22.44 1.86 42.04
C ASP A 107 -21.54 3.03 42.51
N PRO A 108 -20.58 3.49 41.69
CA PRO A 108 -19.69 4.61 42.03
C PRO A 108 -20.41 5.92 42.32
N TYR A 109 -21.59 6.15 41.73
CA TYR A 109 -22.35 7.41 41.81
C TYR A 109 -23.47 7.39 42.85
N LEU A 110 -23.52 6.35 43.69
CA LEU A 110 -24.58 6.17 44.67
C LEU A 110 -24.57 7.23 45.77
N TYR A 111 -23.39 7.72 46.15
CA TYR A 111 -23.23 8.78 47.16
C TYR A 111 -23.70 10.13 46.62
N ASN A 112 -24.53 10.82 47.40
CA ASN A 112 -24.97 12.19 47.18
C ASN A 112 -25.23 12.84 48.54
N ASP A 113 -25.23 14.17 48.62
CA ASP A 113 -25.50 14.93 49.86
C ASP A 113 -26.87 14.58 50.48
N ASN A 114 -27.86 14.20 49.64
CA ASN A 114 -29.17 13.73 50.10
C ASN A 114 -29.14 12.34 50.77
N ARG A 115 -28.08 11.56 50.57
CA ARG A 115 -27.89 10.19 51.08
C ARG A 115 -26.78 10.10 52.12
N LYS A 116 -26.61 11.14 52.93
CA LYS A 116 -25.53 11.25 53.93
C LYS A 116 -25.51 10.11 54.96
N TYR A 117 -26.66 9.49 55.24
CA TYR A 117 -26.78 8.39 56.21
C TYR A 117 -26.53 7.00 55.63
N LEU A 118 -26.16 6.90 54.34
CA LEU A 118 -25.80 5.65 53.68
C LEU A 118 -24.35 5.25 53.99
N ILE A 119 -24.17 4.01 54.42
CA ILE A 119 -22.87 3.37 54.63
C ILE A 119 -22.82 2.12 53.75
N ARG A 120 -21.70 1.92 53.05
CA ARG A 120 -21.52 0.82 52.10
C ARG A 120 -20.43 -0.12 52.60
N LEU A 121 -20.80 -1.39 52.79
CA LEU A 121 -19.85 -2.44 53.12
C LEU A 121 -19.15 -3.00 51.89
N SER A 122 -19.84 -3.04 50.74
CA SER A 122 -19.25 -3.37 49.45
C SER A 122 -18.38 -2.24 48.92
N SER A 123 -17.23 -2.60 48.33
CA SER A 123 -16.37 -1.65 47.62
C SER A 123 -17.06 -1.12 46.36
N SER A 124 -16.66 0.06 45.91
CA SER A 124 -17.15 0.66 44.66
C SER A 124 -16.65 -0.10 43.42
N ASP A 125 -17.50 -0.18 42.39
CA ASP A 125 -17.18 -0.77 41.08
C ASP A 125 -15.99 -0.08 40.40
N ARG A 126 -15.66 1.14 40.82
CA ARG A 126 -14.43 1.84 40.41
C ARG A 126 -13.18 1.01 40.68
N TYR A 127 -13.12 0.33 41.82
CA TYR A 127 -11.98 -0.50 42.18
C TYR A 127 -12.00 -1.86 41.48
N GLN A 128 -13.19 -2.42 41.23
CA GLN A 128 -13.33 -3.62 40.41
C GLN A 128 -12.84 -3.34 38.97
N SER A 129 -13.27 -2.22 38.40
CA SER A 129 -12.84 -1.76 37.08
C SER A 129 -11.33 -1.60 37.00
N LYS A 130 -10.70 -1.08 38.06
CA LYS A 130 -9.24 -1.00 38.15
C LYS A 130 -8.57 -2.39 38.21
N ALA A 131 -9.15 -3.34 38.94
CA ALA A 131 -8.66 -4.71 38.98
C ALA A 131 -8.77 -5.42 37.61
N ILE A 132 -9.89 -5.23 36.88
CA ILE A 132 -10.07 -5.72 35.50
C ILE A 132 -9.01 -5.10 34.59
N TYR A 133 -8.83 -3.79 34.65
CA TYR A 133 -7.84 -3.07 33.85
C TYR A 133 -6.41 -3.58 34.10
N ASP A 134 -6.00 -3.76 35.36
CA ASP A 134 -4.65 -4.26 35.68
C ASP A 134 -4.47 -5.71 35.20
N LEU A 135 -5.54 -6.52 35.19
CA LEU A 135 -5.54 -7.88 34.64
C LEU A 135 -5.36 -7.90 33.12
N ILE A 136 -6.10 -7.06 32.39
CA ILE A 136 -5.97 -6.90 30.93
C ILE A 136 -4.52 -6.52 30.57
N LYS A 137 -3.95 -5.58 31.33
CA LYS A 137 -2.57 -5.12 31.13
C LYS A 137 -1.53 -6.20 31.44
N GLN A 138 -1.74 -7.01 32.48
CA GLN A 138 -0.83 -8.10 32.86
C GLN A 138 -0.66 -9.14 31.74
N TYR A 139 -1.72 -9.40 30.98
CA TYR A 139 -1.73 -10.39 29.90
C TYR A 139 -1.59 -9.79 28.49
N ASN A 140 -1.31 -8.48 28.38
CA ASN A 140 -1.13 -7.78 27.11
C ASN A 140 -2.33 -7.92 26.15
N TRP A 141 -3.54 -7.89 26.68
CA TRP A 141 -4.74 -7.88 25.84
C TRP A 141 -5.04 -6.45 25.37
N TYR A 142 -4.78 -6.18 24.09
CA TYR A 142 -4.90 -4.85 23.51
C TYR A 142 -6.27 -4.56 22.87
N GLU A 143 -7.09 -5.59 22.62
CA GLU A 143 -8.44 -5.46 22.06
C GLU A 143 -9.45 -6.09 22.99
N VAL A 144 -10.46 -5.31 23.41
CA VAL A 144 -11.47 -5.75 24.38
C VAL A 144 -12.88 -5.36 23.95
N SER A 145 -13.86 -6.21 24.25
CA SER A 145 -15.28 -5.89 24.13
C SER A 145 -15.95 -5.85 25.49
N LEU A 146 -16.74 -4.80 25.69
CA LEU A 146 -17.49 -4.57 26.92
C LEU A 146 -18.94 -4.99 26.68
N PHE A 147 -19.44 -5.87 27.55
CA PHE A 147 -20.82 -6.34 27.49
C PHE A 147 -21.48 -6.19 28.85
N ALA A 148 -22.51 -5.35 28.95
CA ALA A 148 -23.09 -4.97 30.24
C ALA A 148 -24.62 -4.99 30.26
N SER A 149 -25.19 -5.18 31.45
CA SER A 149 -26.63 -5.00 31.65
C SER A 149 -27.01 -3.51 31.64
N ALA A 150 -28.16 -3.18 31.05
CA ALA A 150 -28.72 -1.83 31.01
C ALA A 150 -29.44 -1.46 32.34
N ASP A 151 -28.76 -1.71 33.46
CA ASP A 151 -29.17 -1.30 34.80
C ASP A 151 -28.06 -0.48 35.48
N SER A 152 -28.32 0.06 36.68
CA SER A 152 -27.35 0.92 37.38
C SER A 152 -26.03 0.21 37.67
N TYR A 153 -26.06 -1.10 37.93
CA TYR A 153 -24.85 -1.89 38.16
C TYR A 153 -24.03 -2.05 36.88
N GLY A 154 -24.66 -2.52 35.80
CA GLY A 154 -23.98 -2.76 34.53
C GLY A 154 -23.47 -1.48 33.87
N LEU A 155 -24.33 -0.46 33.76
CA LEU A 155 -24.01 0.80 33.09
C LEU A 155 -22.93 1.60 33.84
N ASN A 156 -23.15 1.91 35.12
CA ASN A 156 -22.21 2.77 35.86
C ASN A 156 -20.89 2.05 36.16
N GLY A 157 -20.93 0.72 36.36
CA GLY A 157 -19.73 -0.08 36.50
C GLY A 157 -18.90 -0.13 35.22
N VAL A 158 -19.53 -0.27 34.05
CA VAL A 158 -18.79 -0.37 32.78
C VAL A 158 -18.23 0.98 32.33
N ILE A 159 -18.91 2.10 32.65
CA ILE A 159 -18.42 3.46 32.36
C ILE A 159 -17.07 3.71 33.07
N GLU A 160 -16.91 3.26 34.31
CA GLU A 160 -15.62 3.41 35.02
C GLU A 160 -14.50 2.62 34.35
N LEU A 161 -14.80 1.41 33.87
CA LEU A 161 -13.84 0.59 33.13
C LEU A 161 -13.50 1.21 31.77
N GLU A 162 -14.52 1.63 31.01
CA GLU A 162 -14.36 2.31 29.73
C GLU A 162 -13.50 3.57 29.86
N HIS A 163 -13.72 4.38 30.89
CA HIS A 163 -12.89 5.56 31.16
C HIS A 163 -11.42 5.21 31.46
N LEU A 164 -11.16 4.11 32.17
CA LEU A 164 -9.78 3.63 32.41
C LEU A 164 -9.11 3.12 31.12
N LEU A 165 -9.87 2.43 30.28
CA LEU A 165 -9.38 1.88 29.01
C LEU A 165 -9.11 2.99 27.98
N ILE A 166 -10.03 3.94 27.79
CA ILE A 166 -9.85 5.07 26.85
C ILE A 166 -8.64 5.94 27.23
N LYS A 167 -8.38 6.09 28.54
CA LYS A 167 -7.22 6.83 29.04
C LYS A 167 -5.90 6.12 28.72
N ASP A 168 -5.92 4.82 28.52
CA ASP A 168 -4.75 4.03 28.11
C ASP A 168 -4.78 3.80 26.59
N HIS A 169 -4.06 4.65 25.85
CA HIS A 169 -4.00 4.61 24.38
C HIS A 169 -3.43 3.30 23.79
N THR A 170 -3.00 2.35 24.63
CA THR A 170 -2.54 1.03 24.18
C THR A 170 -3.67 0.01 24.00
N ILE A 171 -4.85 0.26 24.57
CA ILE A 171 -5.98 -0.68 24.54
C ILE A 171 -7.12 -0.07 23.72
N THR A 172 -7.64 -0.84 22.77
CA THR A 172 -8.76 -0.47 21.91
C THR A 172 -10.03 -1.19 22.36
N ILE A 173 -11.11 -0.42 22.54
CA ILE A 173 -12.44 -0.98 22.80
C ILE A 173 -13.08 -1.27 21.44
N VAL A 174 -13.27 -2.56 21.15
CA VAL A 174 -13.82 -3.03 19.87
C VAL A 174 -15.34 -2.83 19.85
N ASN A 175 -16.03 -3.18 20.93
CA ASN A 175 -17.46 -2.95 21.10
C ASN A 175 -17.79 -2.57 22.54
N THR A 176 -18.83 -1.75 22.70
CA THR A 176 -19.53 -1.55 23.97
C THR A 176 -21.00 -1.83 23.73
N LEU A 177 -21.50 -2.95 24.26
CA LEU A 177 -22.87 -3.42 24.03
C LEU A 177 -23.64 -3.57 25.33
N PHE A 178 -24.93 -3.29 25.26
CA PHE A 178 -25.85 -3.34 26.39
C PHE A 178 -27.04 -4.25 26.12
N PHE A 179 -27.53 -4.91 27.17
CA PHE A 179 -28.75 -5.70 27.11
C PHE A 179 -29.74 -5.33 28.23
N GLU A 180 -31.04 -5.42 27.94
CA GLU A 180 -32.06 -5.11 28.94
C GLU A 180 -32.07 -6.16 30.06
N ALA A 181 -32.06 -5.69 31.31
CA ALA A 181 -32.03 -6.51 32.53
C ALA A 181 -33.41 -7.16 32.82
N LYS A 182 -33.87 -8.04 31.93
CA LYS A 182 -35.13 -8.81 32.06
C LYS A 182 -34.85 -10.20 32.62
N HIS A 183 -35.50 -10.57 33.73
CA HIS A 183 -35.33 -11.90 34.34
C HIS A 183 -36.00 -13.03 33.53
N GLU A 184 -37.17 -12.76 32.94
CA GLU A 184 -37.89 -13.72 32.10
C GLU A 184 -37.63 -13.43 30.62
N ASN A 185 -37.22 -14.45 29.85
CA ASN A 185 -36.95 -14.38 28.41
C ASN A 185 -35.82 -13.43 27.97
N LEU A 186 -34.71 -13.39 28.70
CA LEU A 186 -33.52 -12.68 28.26
C LEU A 186 -32.96 -13.28 26.95
N ASP A 187 -33.00 -12.51 25.86
CA ASP A 187 -32.37 -12.81 24.59
C ASP A 187 -31.30 -11.75 24.29
N VAL A 188 -30.05 -12.21 24.14
CA VAL A 188 -28.87 -11.39 23.86
C VAL A 188 -28.17 -11.85 22.57
N THR A 189 -28.83 -12.67 21.76
CA THR A 189 -28.25 -13.30 20.58
C THR A 189 -27.77 -12.26 19.56
N SER A 190 -28.50 -11.15 19.39
CA SER A 190 -28.10 -10.07 18.48
C SER A 190 -26.78 -9.43 18.90
N GLN A 191 -26.67 -9.02 20.15
CA GLN A 191 -25.47 -8.38 20.70
C GLN A 191 -24.27 -9.32 20.66
N LEU A 192 -24.46 -10.61 20.98
CA LEU A 192 -23.41 -11.61 20.89
C LEU A 192 -23.00 -11.87 19.43
N THR A 193 -23.93 -11.76 18.47
CA THR A 193 -23.61 -11.84 17.04
C THR A 193 -22.75 -10.67 16.59
N ASP A 194 -22.99 -9.47 17.12
CA ASP A 194 -22.15 -8.29 16.86
C ASP A 194 -20.72 -8.49 17.41
N ILE A 195 -20.59 -9.00 18.64
CA ILE A 195 -19.28 -9.36 19.24
C ILE A 195 -18.58 -10.41 18.38
N LYS A 196 -19.33 -11.42 17.92
CA LYS A 196 -18.79 -12.45 17.03
C LYS A 196 -18.23 -11.79 15.77
N ASN A 197 -19.03 -10.95 15.11
CA ASN A 197 -18.72 -10.25 13.85
C ASN A 197 -17.55 -9.29 13.95
N SER A 198 -17.32 -8.69 15.11
CA SER A 198 -16.13 -7.86 15.35
C SER A 198 -14.84 -8.65 15.56
N LEU A 199 -14.90 -9.99 15.57
CA LEU A 199 -13.79 -10.91 15.87
C LEU A 199 -13.14 -10.72 17.25
N SER A 200 -13.87 -10.12 18.20
CA SER A 200 -13.34 -9.88 19.54
C SER A 200 -13.12 -11.19 20.29
N LYS A 201 -11.92 -11.36 20.87
CA LYS A 201 -11.58 -12.55 21.66
C LYS A 201 -11.64 -12.30 23.17
N VAL A 202 -11.49 -11.06 23.63
CA VAL A 202 -11.52 -10.70 25.06
C VAL A 202 -12.81 -9.97 25.39
N ILE A 203 -13.67 -10.60 26.18
CA ILE A 203 -15.03 -10.15 26.46
C ILE A 203 -15.19 -9.96 27.97
N ILE A 204 -15.57 -8.76 28.39
CA ILE A 204 -15.85 -8.43 29.78
C ILE A 204 -17.36 -8.36 29.97
N LEU A 205 -17.90 -9.25 30.79
CA LEU A 205 -19.32 -9.29 31.14
C LEU A 205 -19.55 -8.61 32.50
N ASN A 206 -20.08 -7.38 32.46
CA ASN A 206 -20.51 -6.65 33.65
C ASN A 206 -22.03 -6.72 33.82
N SER A 207 -22.51 -7.70 34.60
CA SER A 207 -23.94 -7.87 34.85
C SER A 207 -24.21 -8.53 36.21
N GLY A 208 -25.45 -8.39 36.69
CA GLY A 208 -25.89 -9.10 37.88
C GLY A 208 -25.81 -10.63 37.73
N GLY A 209 -25.56 -11.33 38.84
CA GLY A 209 -25.36 -12.79 38.86
C GLY A 209 -26.48 -13.60 38.20
N ALA A 210 -27.73 -13.14 38.35
CA ALA A 210 -28.91 -13.81 37.78
C ALA A 210 -28.93 -13.87 36.24
N TYR A 211 -28.23 -12.96 35.55
CA TYR A 211 -28.22 -12.90 34.08
C TYR A 211 -27.08 -13.73 33.47
N GLY A 212 -25.99 -13.93 34.22
CA GLY A 212 -24.75 -14.54 33.73
C GLY A 212 -24.96 -15.89 33.04
N LYS A 213 -25.81 -16.75 33.61
CA LYS A 213 -26.12 -18.07 33.05
C LYS A 213 -26.70 -17.99 31.62
N ARG A 214 -27.76 -17.21 31.44
CA ARG A 214 -28.45 -17.08 30.14
C ARG A 214 -27.55 -16.48 29.08
N VAL A 215 -26.75 -15.48 29.45
CA VAL A 215 -25.77 -14.83 28.56
C VAL A 215 -24.72 -15.84 28.10
N LEU A 216 -24.11 -16.58 29.04
CA LEU A 216 -23.06 -17.55 28.73
C LEU A 216 -23.59 -18.76 27.94
N GLU A 217 -24.82 -19.23 28.19
CA GLU A 217 -25.47 -20.28 27.40
C GLU A 217 -25.68 -19.85 25.93
N GLN A 218 -26.12 -18.62 25.68
CA GLN A 218 -26.28 -18.09 24.32
C GLN A 218 -24.91 -17.85 23.64
N ALA A 219 -23.91 -17.39 24.41
CA ALA A 219 -22.55 -17.22 23.92
C ALA A 219 -21.92 -18.57 23.51
N TYR A 220 -22.18 -19.63 24.28
CA TYR A 220 -21.78 -21.00 23.91
C TYR A 220 -22.42 -21.43 22.59
N GLY A 221 -23.73 -21.20 22.42
CA GLY A 221 -24.45 -21.52 21.19
C GLY A 221 -23.91 -20.81 19.93
N LEU A 222 -23.28 -19.65 20.11
CA LEU A 222 -22.64 -18.90 19.03
C LEU A 222 -21.14 -19.23 18.84
N GLY A 223 -20.55 -20.07 19.70
CA GLY A 223 -19.15 -20.48 19.65
C GLY A 223 -18.17 -19.48 20.30
N LEU A 224 -18.66 -18.57 21.16
CA LEU A 224 -17.84 -17.54 21.82
C LEU A 224 -17.15 -18.02 23.11
N LEU A 225 -17.39 -19.27 23.52
CA LEU A 225 -16.78 -19.90 24.70
C LEU A 225 -15.80 -21.02 24.32
N GLY A 226 -15.20 -20.91 23.14
CA GLY A 226 -14.19 -21.84 22.63
C GLY A 226 -12.76 -21.50 23.02
N LYS A 227 -11.82 -22.34 22.58
CA LYS A 227 -10.38 -22.09 22.75
C LYS A 227 -9.99 -20.76 22.08
N GLY A 228 -9.15 -19.98 22.76
CA GLY A 228 -8.68 -18.66 22.28
C GLY A 228 -9.55 -17.48 22.70
N PHE A 229 -10.75 -17.72 23.24
CA PHE A 229 -11.54 -16.67 23.88
C PHE A 229 -11.14 -16.48 25.34
N VAL A 230 -11.34 -15.26 25.82
CA VAL A 230 -11.17 -14.86 27.22
C VAL A 230 -12.46 -14.18 27.66
N TRP A 231 -13.12 -14.75 28.67
CA TRP A 231 -14.27 -14.14 29.31
C TRP A 231 -13.93 -13.75 30.74
N ILE A 232 -14.16 -12.48 31.06
CA ILE A 232 -13.98 -11.93 32.41
C ILE A 232 -15.35 -11.57 32.95
N VAL A 233 -15.75 -12.18 34.06
CA VAL A 233 -17.00 -11.90 34.77
C VAL A 233 -16.76 -11.13 36.06
N THR A 234 -17.69 -10.24 36.40
CA THR A 234 -17.61 -9.37 37.58
C THR A 234 -17.98 -10.08 38.88
N ASP A 235 -17.85 -9.36 40.01
CA ASP A 235 -18.09 -9.88 41.36
C ASP A 235 -19.51 -10.40 41.57
N ALA A 236 -20.50 -9.83 40.91
CA ALA A 236 -21.88 -10.28 41.01
C ALA A 236 -22.07 -11.73 40.51
N ILE A 237 -21.28 -12.18 39.53
CA ILE A 237 -21.33 -13.55 39.02
C ILE A 237 -20.40 -14.46 39.83
N SER A 238 -19.15 -14.06 40.02
CA SER A 238 -18.14 -14.92 40.67
C SER A 238 -18.35 -15.10 42.19
N SER A 239 -19.02 -14.14 42.84
CA SER A 239 -19.38 -14.23 44.26
C SER A 239 -20.60 -15.11 44.52
N GLN A 240 -21.42 -15.34 43.49
CA GLN A 240 -22.69 -16.08 43.54
C GLN A 240 -22.75 -17.14 42.42
N PRO A 241 -21.80 -18.09 42.41
CA PRO A 241 -21.67 -19.06 41.32
C PRO A 241 -22.87 -20.00 41.18
N GLU A 242 -23.68 -20.16 42.23
CA GLU A 242 -24.89 -21.00 42.18
C GLU A 242 -25.88 -20.54 41.10
N TYR A 243 -25.88 -19.25 40.73
CA TYR A 243 -26.68 -18.74 39.59
C TYR A 243 -26.28 -19.34 38.24
N LEU A 244 -25.05 -19.85 38.09
CA LEU A 244 -24.57 -20.50 36.87
C LEU A 244 -24.99 -21.96 36.75
N THR A 245 -25.51 -22.57 37.82
CA THR A 245 -25.83 -24.00 37.86
C THR A 245 -27.14 -24.33 37.14
N THR A 246 -27.20 -25.52 36.57
CA THR A 246 -28.42 -26.14 36.01
C THR A 246 -28.65 -27.44 36.74
N ASN A 247 -29.78 -27.56 37.45
CA ASN A 247 -30.10 -28.73 38.29
C ASN A 247 -28.99 -29.07 39.32
N GLY A 248 -28.29 -28.05 39.82
CA GLY A 248 -27.20 -28.23 40.80
C GLY A 248 -25.83 -28.58 40.22
N ALA A 249 -25.69 -28.69 38.89
CA ALA A 249 -24.41 -28.93 38.22
C ALA A 249 -23.97 -27.72 37.40
N PHE A 250 -22.66 -27.50 37.31
CA PHE A 250 -22.08 -26.52 36.39
C PHE A 250 -22.00 -27.10 34.97
N LEU A 251 -21.97 -26.21 33.98
CA LEU A 251 -21.82 -26.60 32.58
C LEU A 251 -20.32 -26.62 32.25
N SER A 252 -19.89 -27.66 31.52
CA SER A 252 -18.46 -27.88 31.23
C SER A 252 -17.80 -26.76 30.43
N PHE A 253 -18.58 -25.95 29.70
CA PHE A 253 -18.05 -24.83 28.92
C PHE A 253 -17.68 -23.60 29.75
N TYR A 254 -17.92 -23.61 31.07
CA TYR A 254 -17.41 -22.58 31.98
C TYR A 254 -15.92 -22.77 32.31
N GLU A 255 -15.32 -23.93 31.99
CA GLU A 255 -13.92 -24.24 32.25
C GLU A 255 -12.99 -23.18 31.61
N GLY A 256 -12.25 -22.46 32.44
CA GLY A 256 -11.36 -21.37 32.03
C GLY A 256 -11.97 -19.96 32.09
N LEU A 257 -13.20 -19.81 32.59
CA LEU A 257 -13.80 -18.51 32.87
C LEU A 257 -12.99 -17.77 33.97
N ILE A 258 -12.74 -16.48 33.77
CA ILE A 258 -12.05 -15.65 34.75
C ILE A 258 -13.08 -14.81 35.49
N GLY A 259 -13.05 -14.86 36.82
CA GLY A 259 -13.94 -14.08 37.67
C GLY A 259 -13.17 -13.15 38.59
N ILE A 260 -13.74 -11.99 38.91
CA ILE A 260 -13.22 -11.12 39.97
C ILE A 260 -14.17 -11.18 41.13
N ARG A 261 -13.67 -11.41 42.35
CA ARG A 261 -14.51 -11.62 43.53
C ARG A 261 -14.03 -10.76 44.69
N LEU A 262 -14.93 -10.22 45.52
CA LEU A 262 -14.52 -9.55 46.75
C LEU A 262 -13.68 -10.48 47.64
N SER A 263 -12.50 -10.01 48.07
CA SER A 263 -11.50 -10.84 48.73
C SER A 263 -11.98 -11.34 50.09
N ARG A 264 -11.79 -12.63 50.34
CA ARG A 264 -12.18 -13.29 51.60
C ARG A 264 -10.93 -13.56 52.45
N THR A 265 -10.92 -13.07 53.68
CA THR A 265 -9.91 -13.49 54.65
C THR A 265 -10.36 -14.83 55.25
N LYS A 266 -9.66 -15.93 54.94
CA LYS A 266 -9.90 -17.24 55.58
C LYS A 266 -9.32 -17.28 56.99
N SER A 267 -9.72 -16.32 57.82
CA SER A 267 -9.33 -16.25 59.24
C SER A 267 -9.86 -17.48 60.00
N ASP A 268 -9.33 -17.73 61.19
CA ASP A 268 -9.84 -18.83 62.02
C ASP A 268 -11.30 -18.60 62.43
N GLN A 269 -11.73 -17.33 62.57
CA GLN A 269 -13.13 -16.96 62.76
C GLN A 269 -14.02 -17.38 61.58
N TYR A 270 -13.53 -17.26 60.34
CA TYR A 270 -14.26 -17.72 59.17
C TYR A 270 -14.42 -19.25 59.15
N LYS A 271 -13.36 -20.00 59.49
CA LYS A 271 -13.42 -21.47 59.54
C LYS A 271 -14.42 -21.93 60.61
N GLU A 272 -14.34 -21.33 61.81
CA GLU A 272 -15.26 -21.63 62.91
C GLU A 272 -16.72 -21.27 62.57
N LEU A 273 -16.95 -20.16 61.85
CA LEU A 273 -18.28 -19.80 61.34
C LEU A 273 -18.76 -20.82 60.31
N LYS A 274 -17.91 -21.20 59.35
CA LYS A 274 -18.25 -22.16 58.29
C LYS A 274 -18.60 -23.53 58.87
N ASP A 275 -17.76 -24.05 59.77
CA ASP A 275 -17.97 -25.36 60.40
C ASP A 275 -19.27 -25.37 61.22
N ARG A 276 -19.55 -24.30 61.98
CA ARG A 276 -20.82 -24.17 62.74
C ARG A 276 -22.04 -24.01 61.84
N TYR A 277 -21.91 -23.31 60.73
CA TYR A 277 -23.00 -23.13 59.76
C TYR A 277 -23.35 -24.45 59.07
N LEU A 278 -22.34 -25.20 58.63
CA LEU A 278 -22.49 -26.51 57.98
C LEU A 278 -23.06 -27.58 58.92
N GLN A 279 -22.78 -27.49 60.23
CA GLN A 279 -23.36 -28.43 61.22
C GLN A 279 -24.86 -28.22 61.47
N LYS A 280 -25.39 -27.00 61.29
CA LYS A 280 -26.80 -26.66 61.56
C LYS A 280 -27.72 -26.77 60.33
N ASN A 281 -27.18 -26.62 59.11
CA ASN A 281 -27.96 -26.55 57.88
C ASN A 281 -27.48 -27.59 56.87
N ASP A 282 -28.38 -28.43 56.37
CA ASP A 282 -27.99 -29.65 55.67
C ASP A 282 -27.97 -29.55 54.13
N THR A 283 -28.43 -28.47 53.46
CA THR A 283 -28.86 -28.69 52.05
C THR A 283 -28.75 -27.61 50.97
N LEU A 284 -28.07 -26.45 51.06
CA LEU A 284 -28.03 -25.57 49.86
C LEU A 284 -26.76 -24.77 49.53
N LEU A 285 -25.87 -24.47 50.48
CA LEU A 285 -24.66 -23.68 50.22
C LEU A 285 -23.44 -24.34 50.86
N SER A 286 -22.63 -25.03 50.05
CA SER A 286 -21.36 -25.63 50.49
C SER A 286 -20.26 -24.58 50.74
N ASP A 287 -20.39 -23.38 50.18
CA ASP A 287 -19.49 -22.26 50.41
C ASP A 287 -20.23 -20.94 50.65
N LEU A 288 -19.88 -20.21 51.71
CA LEU A 288 -20.50 -18.93 52.05
C LEU A 288 -20.06 -17.85 51.05
N THR A 289 -21.03 -17.21 50.37
CA THR A 289 -20.77 -16.14 49.38
C THR A 289 -20.19 -14.88 50.03
N SER A 290 -19.52 -14.03 49.24
CA SER A 290 -18.90 -12.81 49.78
C SER A 290 -19.93 -11.86 50.40
N TYR A 291 -21.11 -11.71 49.79
CA TYR A 291 -22.19 -10.89 50.34
C TYR A 291 -22.83 -11.49 51.61
N THR A 292 -22.88 -12.82 51.75
CA THR A 292 -23.35 -13.44 53.00
C THR A 292 -22.39 -13.15 54.15
N LEU A 293 -21.07 -13.23 53.91
CA LEU A 293 -20.07 -12.89 54.92
C LEU A 293 -20.11 -11.41 55.31
N LEU A 294 -20.32 -10.50 54.35
CA LEU A 294 -20.52 -9.08 54.63
C LEU A 294 -21.78 -8.83 55.48
N THR A 295 -22.83 -9.63 55.31
CA THR A 295 -24.05 -9.54 56.13
C THR A 295 -23.78 -9.93 57.58
N TYR A 296 -23.02 -11.01 57.81
CA TYR A 296 -22.58 -11.39 59.16
C TYR A 296 -21.80 -10.27 59.84
N ASP A 297 -20.83 -9.72 59.11
CA ASP A 297 -20.01 -8.61 59.61
C ASP A 297 -20.81 -7.33 59.81
N ALA A 298 -21.86 -7.07 59.02
CA ALA A 298 -22.76 -5.93 59.22
C ALA A 298 -23.46 -6.00 60.58
N VAL A 299 -24.00 -7.17 60.93
CA VAL A 299 -24.70 -7.40 62.21
C VAL A 299 -23.73 -7.26 63.39
N GLY A 300 -22.52 -7.81 63.24
CA GLY A 300 -21.45 -7.67 64.23
C GLY A 300 -20.92 -6.25 64.40
N LEU A 301 -20.78 -5.50 63.30
CA LEU A 301 -20.41 -4.09 63.27
C LEU A 301 -21.47 -3.24 64.01
N VAL A 302 -22.75 -3.47 63.72
CA VAL A 302 -23.86 -2.77 64.38
C VAL A 302 -23.85 -3.04 65.89
N LYS A 303 -23.60 -4.29 66.31
CA LYS A 303 -23.43 -4.63 67.73
C LYS A 303 -22.32 -3.83 68.38
N ALA A 304 -21.14 -3.79 67.75
CA ALA A 304 -20.00 -3.05 68.27
C ALA A 304 -20.29 -1.54 68.34
N ALA A 305 -20.94 -0.98 67.31
CA ALA A 305 -21.34 0.42 67.24
C ALA A 305 -22.31 0.79 68.37
N LEU A 306 -23.38 0.01 68.55
CA LEU A 306 -24.37 0.26 69.60
C LEU A 306 -23.75 0.16 71.01
N ASN A 307 -22.83 -0.78 71.24
CA ASN A 307 -22.11 -0.90 72.52
C ASN A 307 -21.18 0.30 72.81
N SER A 308 -20.73 1.01 71.78
CA SER A 308 -19.86 2.19 71.94
C SER A 308 -20.64 3.46 72.32
N VAL A 309 -21.95 3.49 72.04
CA VAL A 309 -22.82 4.61 72.37
C VAL A 309 -23.19 4.54 73.86
N LYS A 310 -22.77 5.54 74.64
CA LYS A 310 -23.01 5.60 76.10
C LYS A 310 -24.40 6.11 76.48
N GLU A 311 -25.11 6.73 75.54
CA GLU A 311 -26.46 7.25 75.75
C GLU A 311 -27.51 6.15 75.53
N THR A 312 -28.56 6.12 76.36
CA THR A 312 -29.72 5.27 76.11
C THR A 312 -30.42 5.75 74.85
N LEU A 313 -30.43 4.93 73.81
CA LEU A 313 -31.11 5.25 72.55
C LEU A 313 -32.62 5.22 72.76
N THR A 314 -33.28 6.35 72.52
CA THR A 314 -34.75 6.45 72.47
C THR A 314 -35.14 6.83 71.06
N VAL A 315 -35.65 5.87 70.30
CA VAL A 315 -36.30 6.15 69.02
C VAL A 315 -37.66 6.76 69.35
N THR A 316 -37.82 8.05 69.10
CA THR A 316 -39.14 8.72 69.16
C THR A 316 -40.03 8.13 68.05
N ASP A 317 -41.36 8.11 68.23
CA ASP A 317 -42.32 7.58 67.24
C ASP A 317 -42.24 8.36 65.91
N ILE A 318 -41.27 8.01 65.07
CA ILE A 318 -41.03 8.57 63.74
C ILE A 318 -41.91 7.80 62.77
N GLN A 319 -42.79 8.50 62.09
CA GLN A 319 -43.54 7.96 60.97
C GLN A 319 -42.76 8.14 59.68
N CYS A 320 -42.91 7.22 58.73
CA CYS A 320 -42.25 7.32 57.42
C CYS A 320 -42.58 8.63 56.67
N THR A 321 -43.74 9.24 56.93
CA THR A 321 -44.19 10.51 56.35
C THR A 321 -43.80 11.75 57.17
N SER A 322 -43.06 11.58 58.27
CA SER A 322 -42.63 12.68 59.15
C SER A 322 -41.64 13.60 58.44
N SER A 323 -41.76 14.92 58.69
CA SER A 323 -40.76 15.91 58.29
C SER A 323 -39.64 16.10 59.30
N MET A 324 -39.79 15.54 60.51
CA MET A 324 -38.77 15.55 61.57
C MET A 324 -38.04 14.21 61.60
N GLY A 325 -36.72 14.25 61.43
CA GLY A 325 -35.83 13.08 61.54
C GLY A 325 -35.36 12.81 62.96
N TRP A 326 -34.72 11.67 63.16
CA TRP A 326 -34.26 11.20 64.46
C TRP A 326 -33.08 12.02 65.02
N ASP A 327 -33.24 12.62 66.20
CA ASP A 327 -32.22 13.49 66.80
C ASP A 327 -30.92 12.76 67.14
N GLN A 328 -30.99 11.49 67.56
CA GLN A 328 -29.80 10.69 67.91
C GLN A 328 -29.16 9.97 66.71
N GLY A 329 -29.71 10.13 65.51
CA GLY A 329 -29.25 9.44 64.30
C GLY A 329 -27.82 9.78 63.88
N GLU A 330 -27.41 11.05 64.01
CA GLU A 330 -26.04 11.49 63.69
C GLU A 330 -25.00 10.90 64.66
N THR A 331 -25.37 10.74 65.94
CA THR A 331 -24.52 10.11 66.96
C THR A 331 -24.25 8.65 66.60
N VAL A 332 -25.28 7.92 66.16
CA VAL A 332 -25.16 6.53 65.73
C VAL A 332 -24.37 6.42 64.42
N LEU A 333 -24.62 7.29 63.44
CA LEU A 333 -23.84 7.34 62.20
C LEU A 333 -22.35 7.54 62.47
N SER A 334 -22.03 8.52 63.33
CA SER A 334 -20.65 8.84 63.71
C SER A 334 -19.98 7.67 64.46
N ALA A 335 -20.74 6.96 65.30
CA ALA A 335 -20.25 5.76 65.98
C ALA A 335 -19.91 4.62 65.00
N ILE A 336 -20.71 4.43 63.94
CA ILE A 336 -20.43 3.42 62.90
C ILE A 336 -19.23 3.85 62.05
N GLN A 337 -19.19 5.10 61.57
CA GLN A 337 -18.10 5.60 60.72
C GLN A 337 -16.74 5.64 61.43
N GLY A 338 -16.73 5.94 62.75
CA GLY A 338 -15.53 5.96 63.58
C GLY A 338 -15.07 4.57 64.08
N MET A 339 -15.81 3.51 63.77
CA MET A 339 -15.53 2.17 64.26
C MET A 339 -14.38 1.50 63.50
N GLN A 340 -13.47 0.87 64.25
CA GLN A 340 -12.50 -0.09 63.71
C GLN A 340 -12.96 -1.50 64.07
N TYR A 341 -13.68 -2.14 63.15
CA TYR A 341 -14.23 -3.49 63.35
C TYR A 341 -13.38 -4.53 62.62
N THR A 342 -13.15 -5.67 63.25
CA THR A 342 -12.49 -6.81 62.60
C THR A 342 -13.44 -7.99 62.62
N GLY A 343 -13.93 -8.36 61.43
CA GLY A 343 -14.90 -9.44 61.23
C GLY A 343 -14.32 -10.62 60.46
N VAL A 344 -15.20 -11.51 60.00
CA VAL A 344 -14.79 -12.69 59.23
C VAL A 344 -14.26 -12.34 57.86
N THR A 345 -14.70 -11.21 57.30
CA THR A 345 -14.19 -10.76 56.01
C THR A 345 -12.82 -10.06 56.19
N GLY A 346 -12.53 -9.43 57.32
CA GLY A 346 -11.25 -8.76 57.61
C GLY A 346 -11.44 -7.46 58.41
N HIS A 347 -10.47 -6.55 58.32
CA HIS A 347 -10.58 -5.21 58.93
C HIS A 347 -11.55 -4.33 58.13
N ILE A 348 -12.55 -3.75 58.79
CA ILE A 348 -13.58 -2.90 58.20
C ILE A 348 -13.48 -1.52 58.83
N ASN A 349 -13.13 -0.53 58.01
CA ASN A 349 -13.14 0.89 58.33
C ASN A 349 -13.89 1.64 57.22
N PHE A 350 -14.38 2.84 57.53
CA PHE A 350 -15.13 3.66 56.58
C PHE A 350 -14.47 5.02 56.35
N THR A 351 -14.70 5.59 55.16
CA THR A 351 -14.45 7.00 54.88
C THR A 351 -15.51 7.87 55.53
N LYS A 352 -15.29 9.19 55.55
CA LYS A 352 -16.32 10.16 55.99
C LYS A 352 -17.59 10.13 55.14
N THR A 353 -17.49 9.65 53.89
CA THR A 353 -18.61 9.48 52.96
C THR A 353 -19.32 8.13 53.11
N GLY A 354 -18.90 7.29 54.05
CA GLY A 354 -19.53 5.99 54.32
C GLY A 354 -19.05 4.85 53.40
N GLU A 355 -18.00 5.03 52.61
CA GLU A 355 -17.43 3.95 51.79
C GLU A 355 -16.45 3.10 52.58
N SER A 356 -16.45 1.78 52.35
CA SER A 356 -15.43 0.90 52.95
C SER A 356 -14.03 1.22 52.43
N THR A 357 -13.06 1.42 53.32
CA THR A 357 -11.64 1.57 52.94
C THR A 357 -10.99 0.22 52.63
N ARG A 358 -11.67 -0.89 52.92
CA ARG A 358 -11.17 -2.22 52.60
C ARG A 358 -11.49 -2.53 51.14
N VAL A 359 -10.48 -2.36 50.31
CA VAL A 359 -10.58 -2.62 48.87
C VAL A 359 -9.58 -3.71 48.48
N ALA A 360 -10.09 -4.92 48.35
CA ALA A 360 -9.31 -6.08 47.92
C ALA A 360 -10.20 -7.05 47.14
N TYR A 361 -9.69 -7.54 46.01
CA TYR A 361 -10.37 -8.52 45.15
C TYR A 361 -9.50 -9.78 45.01
N ASP A 362 -10.13 -10.95 44.96
CA ASP A 362 -9.51 -12.20 44.56
C ASP A 362 -9.75 -12.40 43.06
N ILE A 363 -8.70 -12.80 42.34
CA ILE A 363 -8.83 -13.26 40.95
C ILE A 363 -9.14 -14.74 41.00
N MET A 364 -10.24 -15.11 40.35
CA MET A 364 -10.82 -16.43 40.34
C MET A 364 -10.71 -17.03 38.95
N ASN A 365 -10.42 -18.32 38.86
CA ASN A 365 -10.45 -19.08 37.62
C ASN A 365 -11.37 -20.29 37.81
N PHE A 366 -12.31 -20.47 36.89
CA PHE A 366 -13.25 -21.58 36.94
C PHE A 366 -12.56 -22.85 36.45
N LYS A 367 -12.40 -23.82 37.35
CA LYS A 367 -11.73 -25.10 37.12
C LYS A 367 -12.29 -26.17 38.04
N ASP A 368 -12.48 -27.39 37.52
CA ASP A 368 -12.98 -28.55 38.29
C ASP A 368 -14.34 -28.24 38.97
N ASP A 369 -15.28 -27.67 38.20
CA ASP A 369 -16.62 -27.26 38.66
C ASP A 369 -16.64 -26.23 39.81
N GLN A 370 -15.54 -25.50 40.04
CA GLN A 370 -15.47 -24.47 41.08
C GLN A 370 -14.63 -23.25 40.67
N PHE A 371 -14.96 -22.08 41.21
CA PHE A 371 -14.07 -20.91 41.12
C PHE A 371 -12.93 -21.05 42.12
N GLN A 372 -11.72 -21.30 41.61
CA GLN A 372 -10.49 -21.42 42.39
C GLN A 372 -9.74 -20.08 42.41
N LYS A 373 -9.15 -19.72 43.55
CA LYS A 373 -8.41 -18.46 43.69
C LYS A 373 -7.01 -18.63 43.07
N VAL A 374 -6.69 -17.79 42.09
CA VAL A 374 -5.41 -17.81 41.37
C VAL A 374 -4.55 -16.57 41.63
N GLY A 375 -5.13 -15.51 42.18
CA GLY A 375 -4.42 -14.27 42.49
C GLY A 375 -5.22 -13.36 43.41
N SER A 376 -4.62 -12.23 43.78
CA SER A 376 -5.26 -11.17 44.57
C SER A 376 -4.92 -9.80 43.98
N TRP A 377 -5.83 -8.85 44.12
CA TRP A 377 -5.63 -7.45 43.76
C TRP A 377 -5.90 -6.57 44.97
N TYR A 378 -4.99 -5.66 45.27
CA TYR A 378 -5.13 -4.69 46.35
C TYR A 378 -4.95 -3.28 45.80
N ASN A 379 -5.72 -2.33 46.31
CA ASN A 379 -5.64 -0.93 45.87
C ASN A 379 -4.22 -0.32 46.03
N ALA A 380 -3.46 -0.75 47.04
CA ALA A 380 -2.12 -0.24 47.32
C ALA A 380 -1.00 -0.88 46.49
N THR A 381 -1.10 -2.17 46.18
CA THR A 381 -0.01 -2.96 45.56
C THR A 381 -0.32 -3.41 44.13
N GLY A 382 -1.55 -3.23 43.65
CA GLY A 382 -2.00 -3.72 42.36
C GLY A 382 -2.24 -5.23 42.33
N LEU A 383 -2.18 -5.79 41.13
CA LEU A 383 -2.45 -7.19 40.82
C LEU A 383 -1.28 -8.12 41.20
N GLN A 384 -1.58 -9.23 41.85
CA GLN A 384 -0.64 -10.29 42.22
C GLN A 384 -1.21 -11.67 41.84
N ILE A 385 -0.74 -12.22 40.72
CA ILE A 385 -1.09 -13.57 40.28
C ILE A 385 -0.16 -14.59 40.97
N THR A 386 -0.74 -15.56 41.66
CA THR A 386 -0.01 -16.58 42.42
C THR A 386 -0.02 -17.96 41.76
N GLN A 387 -0.97 -18.22 40.86
CA GLN A 387 -1.12 -19.47 40.14
C GLN A 387 -1.39 -19.21 38.65
N PRO A 388 -0.95 -20.09 37.74
CA PRO A 388 -1.25 -19.95 36.32
C PRO A 388 -2.75 -20.09 36.05
N LEU A 389 -3.25 -19.31 35.08
CA LEU A 389 -4.62 -19.38 34.61
C LEU A 389 -4.79 -20.52 33.60
N THR A 390 -5.90 -21.24 33.72
CA THR A 390 -6.47 -22.03 32.62
C THR A 390 -7.47 -21.15 31.88
N PHE A 391 -7.37 -21.10 30.56
CA PHE A 391 -8.25 -20.34 29.68
C PHE A 391 -9.32 -21.24 29.06
N LEU A 392 -10.31 -20.62 28.41
CA LEU A 392 -11.43 -21.34 27.80
C LEU A 392 -10.95 -22.45 26.86
N GLY A 393 -11.69 -23.56 26.86
CA GLY A 393 -11.31 -24.78 26.15
C GLY A 393 -10.18 -25.58 26.82
N GLY A 394 -9.89 -25.31 28.11
CA GLY A 394 -8.89 -26.04 28.90
C GLY A 394 -7.44 -25.72 28.50
N SER A 395 -7.20 -24.56 27.88
CA SER A 395 -5.87 -24.18 27.38
C SER A 395 -5.05 -23.50 28.47
N GLU A 396 -3.80 -23.92 28.67
CA GLU A 396 -2.86 -23.24 29.58
C GLU A 396 -2.05 -22.14 28.88
N THR A 397 -2.13 -22.06 27.55
CA THR A 397 -1.49 -20.99 26.76
C THR A 397 -2.29 -19.71 26.87
N ILE A 398 -1.62 -18.59 27.17
CA ILE A 398 -2.22 -17.26 27.19
C ILE A 398 -2.75 -16.93 25.80
N PRO A 399 -4.06 -16.68 25.63
CA PRO A 399 -4.61 -16.20 24.36
C PRO A 399 -4.03 -14.82 24.03
N THR A 400 -3.68 -14.62 22.77
CA THR A 400 -3.18 -13.34 22.24
C THR A 400 -4.20 -12.21 22.42
N GLY A 401 -5.49 -12.55 22.49
CA GLY A 401 -6.59 -11.59 22.61
C GLY A 401 -6.98 -10.94 21.29
N VAL A 402 -6.28 -11.28 20.21
CA VAL A 402 -6.55 -10.86 18.83
C VAL A 402 -6.99 -12.10 18.06
N PRO A 403 -7.88 -11.99 17.07
CA PRO A 403 -8.20 -13.11 16.20
C PRO A 403 -6.97 -13.53 15.40
N ASP A 404 -6.59 -14.81 15.50
CA ASP A 404 -5.50 -15.41 14.73
C ASP A 404 -6.02 -16.20 13.51
N ASP A 405 -7.34 -16.46 13.48
CA ASP A 405 -8.02 -17.26 12.47
C ASP A 405 -9.39 -16.68 12.11
N LEU A 406 -9.95 -17.17 11.00
CA LEU A 406 -11.30 -16.90 10.52
C LEU A 406 -12.12 -18.20 10.41
N ILE A 407 -11.81 -19.20 11.24
CA ILE A 407 -12.45 -20.52 11.20
C ILE A 407 -13.96 -20.40 11.45
N GLY A 408 -14.75 -21.07 10.60
CA GLY A 408 -16.20 -21.06 10.68
C GLY A 408 -16.86 -19.77 10.15
N ARG A 409 -16.09 -18.91 9.46
CA ARG A 409 -16.62 -17.78 8.70
C ARG A 409 -16.85 -18.13 7.24
N HIS A 410 -17.87 -17.51 6.67
CA HIS A 410 -18.16 -17.55 5.24
C HIS A 410 -18.09 -16.12 4.70
N LEU A 411 -17.12 -15.84 3.83
CA LEU A 411 -16.87 -14.51 3.27
C LEU A 411 -17.37 -14.40 1.84
N LYS A 412 -18.05 -13.30 1.53
CA LYS A 412 -18.48 -12.95 0.17
C LYS A 412 -17.40 -12.11 -0.51
N LEU A 413 -16.75 -12.65 -1.53
CA LEU A 413 -15.62 -12.02 -2.18
C LEU A 413 -16.03 -11.42 -3.54
N GLY A 414 -15.89 -10.11 -3.69
CA GLY A 414 -16.10 -9.42 -4.97
C GLY A 414 -14.97 -9.69 -5.95
N ILE A 415 -15.27 -10.21 -7.13
CA ILE A 415 -14.29 -10.50 -8.20
C ILE A 415 -14.86 -10.13 -9.58
N MET A 416 -13.99 -9.88 -10.55
CA MET A 416 -14.33 -9.59 -11.94
C MET A 416 -13.40 -10.36 -12.87
N GLU A 417 -13.84 -10.67 -14.09
CA GLU A 417 -13.00 -11.30 -15.11
C GLU A 417 -12.01 -10.29 -15.71
N GLU A 418 -10.71 -10.53 -15.50
CA GLU A 418 -9.64 -9.77 -16.13
C GLU A 418 -8.32 -10.53 -16.13
N ALA A 419 -7.80 -10.84 -17.31
CA ALA A 419 -6.55 -11.57 -17.47
C ALA A 419 -5.33 -10.67 -17.17
N PRO A 420 -4.33 -11.14 -16.37
CA PRO A 420 -4.15 -12.49 -15.83
C PRO A 420 -4.65 -12.71 -14.40
N PHE A 421 -5.30 -11.70 -13.81
CA PHE A 421 -5.66 -11.70 -12.41
C PHE A 421 -6.80 -12.65 -12.07
N ALA A 422 -7.78 -12.75 -12.95
CA ALA A 422 -8.97 -13.59 -12.79
C ALA A 422 -9.54 -14.01 -14.16
N TYR A 423 -9.69 -15.32 -14.35
CA TYR A 423 -10.33 -15.95 -15.50
C TYR A 423 -11.60 -16.64 -15.03
N PHE A 424 -12.65 -16.53 -15.83
CA PHE A 424 -13.89 -17.26 -15.59
C PHE A 424 -14.06 -18.35 -16.65
N ASN A 425 -14.06 -19.61 -16.22
CA ASN A 425 -14.31 -20.73 -17.12
C ASN A 425 -15.82 -20.96 -17.29
N SER A 426 -16.36 -20.59 -18.46
CA SER A 426 -17.78 -20.74 -18.78
C SER A 426 -18.15 -22.08 -19.43
N SER A 427 -17.21 -23.03 -19.56
CA SER A 427 -17.42 -24.33 -20.23
C SER A 427 -18.38 -25.30 -19.53
N GLY A 428 -18.90 -24.96 -18.34
CA GLY A 428 -19.90 -25.74 -17.61
C GLY A 428 -19.34 -26.97 -16.86
N GLU A 429 -18.02 -27.22 -16.93
CA GLU A 429 -17.33 -28.32 -16.24
C GLU A 429 -17.03 -28.02 -14.76
N CYS A 430 -17.21 -26.77 -14.34
CA CYS A 430 -16.90 -26.28 -12.99
C CYS A 430 -18.17 -25.78 -12.29
N THR A 431 -18.18 -25.80 -10.96
CA THR A 431 -19.28 -25.28 -10.15
C THR A 431 -18.77 -24.34 -9.06
N GLY A 432 -19.37 -23.15 -8.95
CA GLY A 432 -19.05 -22.15 -7.92
C GLY A 432 -17.61 -21.64 -8.05
N ASN A 433 -16.86 -21.68 -6.94
CA ASN A 433 -15.52 -21.10 -6.86
C ASN A 433 -14.50 -21.77 -7.80
N SER A 434 -14.70 -23.06 -8.13
CA SER A 434 -13.81 -23.81 -9.03
C SER A 434 -13.78 -23.29 -10.47
N CYS A 435 -14.72 -22.42 -10.86
CA CYS A 435 -14.73 -21.77 -12.16
C CYS A 435 -13.75 -20.60 -12.29
N TRP A 436 -13.25 -20.10 -11.15
CA TRP A 436 -12.32 -18.99 -11.12
C TRP A 436 -10.89 -19.50 -11.05
N SER A 437 -10.01 -18.91 -11.85
CA SER A 437 -8.57 -19.16 -11.83
C SER A 437 -7.81 -17.88 -12.10
N GLY A 438 -6.53 -17.81 -11.80
CA GLY A 438 -5.71 -16.59 -11.95
C GLY A 438 -4.96 -16.25 -10.67
N VAL A 439 -4.16 -15.17 -10.74
CA VAL A 439 -3.31 -14.70 -9.64
C VAL A 439 -4.11 -14.49 -8.35
N ILE A 440 -5.28 -13.85 -8.45
CA ILE A 440 -6.10 -13.51 -7.29
C ILE A 440 -6.73 -14.75 -6.67
N ASN A 441 -7.19 -15.70 -7.49
CA ASN A 441 -7.74 -16.96 -6.99
C ASN A 441 -6.69 -17.74 -6.19
N ASP A 442 -5.45 -17.83 -6.68
CA ASP A 442 -4.39 -18.54 -5.96
C ASP A 442 -4.04 -17.89 -4.61
N MET A 443 -4.08 -16.56 -4.54
CA MET A 443 -3.91 -15.83 -3.28
C MET A 443 -5.05 -16.11 -2.30
N ILE A 444 -6.31 -16.11 -2.77
CA ILE A 444 -7.48 -16.38 -1.93
C ILE A 444 -7.52 -17.83 -1.45
N VAL A 445 -7.18 -18.80 -2.30
CA VAL A 445 -7.08 -20.22 -1.91
C VAL A 445 -6.08 -20.38 -0.77
N ARG A 446 -4.87 -19.81 -0.90
CA ARG A 446 -3.85 -19.87 0.16
C ARG A 446 -4.30 -19.13 1.42
N LEU A 447 -4.93 -17.96 1.30
CA LEU A 447 -5.49 -17.25 2.45
C LEU A 447 -6.57 -18.06 3.17
N SER A 448 -7.46 -18.71 2.42
CA SER A 448 -8.53 -19.56 2.95
C SER A 448 -7.96 -20.79 3.68
N GLU A 449 -6.89 -21.40 3.17
CA GLU A 449 -6.19 -22.51 3.83
C GLU A 449 -5.47 -22.07 5.11
N GLU A 450 -4.76 -20.93 5.10
CA GLU A 450 -4.02 -20.45 6.27
C GLU A 450 -4.94 -19.86 7.36
N LEU A 451 -6.01 -19.15 6.98
CA LEU A 451 -6.95 -18.51 7.92
C LEU A 451 -8.20 -19.37 8.24
N GLY A 452 -8.48 -20.42 7.47
CA GLY A 452 -9.57 -21.37 7.72
C GLY A 452 -10.99 -20.87 7.43
N PHE A 453 -11.16 -19.80 6.63
CA PHE A 453 -12.48 -19.31 6.22
C PHE A 453 -12.98 -20.01 4.95
N THR A 454 -14.30 -20.11 4.81
CA THR A 454 -14.96 -20.48 3.56
C THR A 454 -15.38 -19.23 2.81
N TYR A 455 -15.56 -19.31 1.49
CA TYR A 455 -15.92 -18.13 0.70
C TYR A 455 -16.80 -18.45 -0.51
N GLU A 456 -17.44 -17.43 -1.06
CA GLU A 456 -18.09 -17.46 -2.36
C GLU A 456 -17.69 -16.23 -3.19
N TYR A 457 -17.48 -16.42 -4.50
CA TYR A 457 -17.20 -15.31 -5.41
C TYR A 457 -18.49 -14.69 -5.94
N LEU A 458 -18.59 -13.37 -5.84
CA LEU A 458 -19.69 -12.58 -6.38
C LEU A 458 -19.15 -11.56 -7.39
N THR A 459 -19.75 -11.53 -8.57
CA THR A 459 -19.46 -10.50 -9.57
C THR A 459 -20.32 -9.27 -9.35
N PRO A 460 -19.79 -8.05 -9.59
CA PRO A 460 -20.57 -6.83 -9.46
C PRO A 460 -21.74 -6.81 -10.47
N LEU A 461 -22.90 -6.31 -10.05
CA LEU A 461 -24.12 -6.24 -10.88
C LEU A 461 -23.94 -5.40 -12.14
N ASP A 462 -23.17 -4.33 -12.04
CA ASP A 462 -22.93 -3.37 -13.13
C ASP A 462 -21.65 -3.68 -13.92
N GLY A 463 -20.91 -4.74 -13.55
CA GLY A 463 -19.66 -5.11 -14.20
C GLY A 463 -18.52 -4.09 -13.99
N LYS A 464 -18.59 -3.22 -12.97
CA LYS A 464 -17.62 -2.13 -12.77
C LYS A 464 -16.85 -2.25 -11.45
N GLY A 465 -15.61 -1.76 -11.45
CA GLY A 465 -14.76 -1.72 -10.26
C GLY A 465 -15.25 -0.73 -9.20
N GLY A 466 -15.91 0.35 -9.61
CA GLY A 466 -16.55 1.31 -8.72
C GLY A 466 -15.90 2.69 -8.74
N ALA A 467 -16.73 3.69 -9.00
CA ALA A 467 -16.43 5.10 -9.07
C ALA A 467 -17.54 5.91 -8.38
N ARG A 468 -17.19 7.11 -7.91
CA ARG A 468 -18.16 7.99 -7.25
C ARG A 468 -19.02 8.70 -8.29
N ILE A 469 -20.33 8.49 -8.22
CA ILE A 469 -21.32 9.15 -9.08
C ILE A 469 -21.43 10.61 -8.67
N LYS A 470 -21.27 11.55 -9.61
CA LYS A 470 -21.25 13.00 -9.30
C LYS A 470 -22.65 13.53 -8.97
N GLU A 471 -23.69 12.98 -9.56
CA GLU A 471 -25.07 13.43 -9.38
C GLU A 471 -25.64 13.05 -8.00
N THR A 472 -25.40 11.82 -7.54
CA THR A 472 -25.93 11.30 -6.27
C THR A 472 -24.92 11.41 -5.12
N GLY A 473 -23.62 11.48 -5.43
CA GLY A 473 -22.55 11.40 -4.45
C GLY A 473 -22.26 9.99 -3.94
N ASP A 474 -23.02 8.99 -4.42
CA ASP A 474 -22.95 7.58 -4.04
C ASP A 474 -21.92 6.79 -4.87
N TRP A 475 -21.59 5.58 -4.45
CA TRP A 475 -20.63 4.69 -5.11
C TRP A 475 -21.32 3.59 -5.91
N ASN A 476 -20.86 3.35 -7.13
CA ASN A 476 -21.25 2.18 -7.92
C ASN A 476 -20.19 1.07 -7.88
N GLY A 477 -20.37 0.02 -8.67
CA GLY A 477 -19.44 -1.10 -8.78
C GLY A 477 -19.19 -1.84 -7.49
N MET A 478 -18.06 -2.54 -7.46
CA MET A 478 -17.62 -3.29 -6.27
C MET A 478 -17.48 -2.40 -5.03
N VAL A 479 -17.09 -1.13 -5.16
CA VAL A 479 -17.03 -0.18 -4.01
C VAL A 479 -18.41 0.05 -3.42
N GLY A 480 -19.41 0.31 -4.26
CA GLY A 480 -20.80 0.46 -3.81
C GLY A 480 -21.31 -0.81 -3.14
N GLU A 481 -21.07 -1.98 -3.74
CA GLU A 481 -21.52 -3.26 -3.18
C GLU A 481 -20.84 -3.60 -1.85
N LEU A 482 -19.58 -3.21 -1.66
CA LEU A 482 -18.85 -3.36 -0.40
C LEU A 482 -19.43 -2.46 0.70
N ILE A 483 -19.74 -1.20 0.39
CA ILE A 483 -20.34 -0.25 1.33
C ILE A 483 -21.74 -0.70 1.77
N HIS A 484 -22.52 -1.26 0.83
CA HIS A 484 -23.87 -1.76 1.10
C HIS A 484 -23.92 -3.18 1.70
N GLY A 485 -22.76 -3.81 1.95
CA GLY A 485 -22.68 -5.11 2.61
C GLY A 485 -23.13 -6.31 1.76
N ARG A 486 -23.09 -6.18 0.42
CA ARG A 486 -23.35 -7.31 -0.49
C ARG A 486 -22.13 -8.23 -0.60
N ILE A 487 -20.93 -7.64 -0.56
CA ILE A 487 -19.65 -8.33 -0.49
C ILE A 487 -18.91 -7.89 0.77
N ASP A 488 -18.08 -8.76 1.33
CA ASP A 488 -17.28 -8.51 2.53
C ASP A 488 -15.87 -8.03 2.22
N VAL A 489 -15.32 -8.46 1.07
CA VAL A 489 -13.96 -8.10 0.61
C VAL A 489 -13.96 -8.00 -0.92
N ILE A 490 -13.29 -7.00 -1.47
CA ILE A 490 -12.98 -6.93 -2.92
C ILE A 490 -11.68 -7.72 -3.15
N ALA A 491 -11.83 -8.94 -3.67
CA ALA A 491 -10.75 -9.84 -4.05
C ALA A 491 -10.46 -9.69 -5.54
N PHE A 492 -9.74 -8.61 -5.89
CA PHE A 492 -9.36 -8.28 -7.27
C PHE A 492 -8.06 -7.47 -7.29
N HIS A 493 -7.50 -7.16 -8.47
CA HIS A 493 -6.36 -6.22 -8.61
C HIS A 493 -6.85 -4.77 -8.43
N PHE A 494 -7.29 -4.45 -7.22
CA PHE A 494 -8.03 -3.22 -6.99
C PHE A 494 -7.09 -2.05 -6.74
N SER A 495 -7.04 -1.12 -7.71
CA SER A 495 -6.13 0.02 -7.68
C SER A 495 -6.51 1.03 -6.58
N THR A 496 -5.52 1.35 -5.75
CA THR A 496 -5.63 2.30 -4.65
C THR A 496 -5.71 3.74 -5.17
N ASN A 497 -6.73 4.50 -4.74
CA ASN A 497 -6.80 5.94 -5.00
C ASN A 497 -7.34 6.71 -3.80
N SER A 498 -7.10 8.02 -3.78
CA SER A 498 -7.49 8.90 -2.67
C SER A 498 -9.01 8.90 -2.42
N ALA A 499 -9.81 8.91 -3.49
CA ALA A 499 -11.27 8.92 -3.38
C ALA A 499 -11.82 7.63 -2.74
N ARG A 500 -11.32 6.46 -3.16
CA ARG A 500 -11.70 5.14 -2.62
C ARG A 500 -11.19 4.98 -1.19
N LYS A 501 -9.96 5.41 -0.89
CA LYS A 501 -9.38 5.35 0.47
C LYS A 501 -10.18 6.19 1.48
N ALA A 502 -10.88 7.22 1.01
CA ALA A 502 -11.80 7.97 1.86
C ALA A 502 -13.08 7.20 2.21
N ALA A 503 -13.50 6.24 1.37
CA ALA A 503 -14.76 5.50 1.49
C ALA A 503 -14.60 4.08 2.03
N ILE A 504 -13.49 3.41 1.71
CA ILE A 504 -13.17 2.02 2.09
C ILE A 504 -11.72 1.93 2.56
N ASP A 505 -11.40 0.86 3.30
CA ASP A 505 -10.03 0.55 3.65
C ASP A 505 -9.40 -0.39 2.62
N PHE A 506 -8.08 -0.40 2.54
CA PHE A 506 -7.33 -1.29 1.65
C PHE A 506 -6.44 -2.20 2.47
N SER A 507 -6.21 -3.42 1.99
CA SER A 507 -5.19 -4.31 2.55
C SER A 507 -3.77 -3.78 2.28
N PHE A 508 -2.77 -4.47 2.82
CA PHE A 508 -1.39 -4.29 2.41
C PHE A 508 -1.28 -4.53 0.89
N PRO A 509 -0.58 -3.64 0.15
CA PRO A 509 -0.45 -3.77 -1.29
C PRO A 509 0.39 -4.98 -1.67
N PHE A 510 -0.08 -5.72 -2.67
CA PHE A 510 0.59 -6.94 -3.13
C PHE A 510 1.34 -6.75 -4.45
N MET A 511 1.09 -5.68 -5.21
CA MET A 511 1.75 -5.40 -6.48
C MET A 511 1.75 -3.90 -6.79
N ASP A 512 2.85 -3.43 -7.38
CA ASP A 512 3.00 -2.06 -7.85
C ASP A 512 2.55 -1.96 -9.32
N ALA A 513 1.91 -0.84 -9.68
CA ALA A 513 1.40 -0.61 -11.03
C ALA A 513 1.52 0.88 -11.40
N ALA A 514 1.38 1.18 -12.69
CA ALA A 514 1.37 2.54 -13.17
C ALA A 514 0.42 2.75 -14.36
N ILE A 515 0.09 4.00 -14.67
CA ILE A 515 -0.61 4.34 -15.90
C ILE A 515 0.42 4.47 -17.03
N THR A 516 0.16 3.78 -18.13
CA THR A 516 0.91 3.87 -19.37
C THR A 516 -0.04 3.98 -20.56
N ALA A 517 0.49 4.46 -21.68
CA ALA A 517 -0.25 4.56 -22.93
C ALA A 517 0.46 3.69 -23.98
N VAL A 518 -0.29 2.93 -24.76
CA VAL A 518 0.26 2.01 -25.76
C VAL A 518 -0.30 2.32 -27.15
N VAL A 519 0.54 2.16 -28.16
CA VAL A 519 0.20 2.39 -29.56
C VAL A 519 0.97 1.43 -30.46
N LYS A 520 0.35 1.03 -31.56
CA LYS A 520 1.03 0.28 -32.62
C LYS A 520 2.06 1.17 -33.32
N GLY A 521 3.32 0.73 -33.39
CA GLY A 521 4.40 1.46 -34.05
C GLY A 521 4.24 1.50 -35.56
N ALA A 522 4.52 2.66 -36.16
CA ALA A 522 4.54 2.77 -37.62
C ALA A 522 5.72 1.99 -38.22
N SER A 523 5.48 1.34 -39.37
CA SER A 523 6.54 0.72 -40.17
C SER A 523 7.63 1.76 -40.50
N PRO A 524 8.93 1.38 -40.50
CA PRO A 524 10.02 2.32 -40.76
C PRO A 524 9.82 2.99 -42.13
N ILE A 525 9.84 4.33 -42.14
CA ILE A 525 9.70 5.12 -43.37
C ILE A 525 10.86 4.75 -44.30
N LYS A 526 10.56 4.12 -45.43
CA LYS A 526 11.56 3.74 -46.44
C LYS A 526 12.09 4.99 -47.15
N ASN A 527 13.22 5.55 -46.70
CA ASN A 527 13.93 6.60 -47.42
C ASN A 527 14.90 5.99 -48.46
N THR A 528 14.60 6.13 -49.75
CA THR A 528 15.47 5.66 -50.85
C THR A 528 16.85 6.31 -50.86
N PHE A 529 16.97 7.54 -50.35
CA PHE A 529 18.22 8.31 -50.28
C PHE A 529 18.77 8.42 -48.86
N PHE A 530 18.57 7.38 -48.03
CA PHE A 530 19.02 7.36 -46.63
C PHE A 530 20.51 7.69 -46.45
N PHE A 531 21.35 7.42 -47.45
CA PHE A 531 22.79 7.70 -47.41
C PHE A 531 23.15 9.20 -47.37
N LEU A 532 22.19 10.11 -47.61
CA LEU A 532 22.38 11.56 -47.44
C LEU A 532 22.00 12.07 -46.04
N ASP A 533 21.16 11.34 -45.31
CA ASP A 533 20.63 11.71 -43.99
C ASP A 533 21.66 11.83 -42.86
N PRO A 534 22.82 11.13 -42.86
CA PRO A 534 23.82 11.26 -41.78
C PRO A 534 24.33 12.68 -41.57
N PHE A 535 24.19 13.55 -42.59
CA PHE A 535 24.52 14.96 -42.50
C PHE A 535 23.36 15.85 -42.95
N ASN A 536 23.24 16.99 -42.29
CA ASN A 536 22.28 18.02 -42.68
C ASN A 536 22.59 18.52 -44.11
N LYS A 537 21.55 18.77 -44.91
CA LYS A 537 21.64 19.35 -46.27
C LYS A 537 22.58 20.56 -46.37
N TYR A 538 22.69 21.37 -45.32
CA TYR A 538 23.61 22.51 -45.30
C TYR A 538 25.09 22.10 -45.35
N ILE A 539 25.47 20.98 -44.72
CA ILE A 539 26.85 20.47 -44.73
C ILE A 539 27.25 20.05 -46.15
N TRP A 540 26.33 19.39 -46.87
CA TRP A 540 26.52 19.03 -48.29
C TRP A 540 26.70 20.25 -49.20
N CYS A 541 25.98 21.34 -48.95
CA CYS A 541 26.19 22.59 -49.67
C CYS A 541 27.56 23.22 -49.35
N MET A 542 27.96 23.22 -48.08
CA MET A 542 29.22 23.81 -47.64
C MET A 542 30.44 23.08 -48.21
N ILE A 543 30.41 21.74 -48.31
CA ILE A 543 31.51 20.97 -48.90
C ILE A 543 31.64 21.24 -50.40
N LEU A 544 30.53 21.41 -51.11
CA LEU A 544 30.52 21.76 -52.53
C LEU A 544 31.09 23.17 -52.77
N VAL A 545 30.74 24.15 -51.92
CA VAL A 545 31.32 25.50 -51.98
C VAL A 545 32.82 25.45 -51.67
N ALA A 546 33.23 24.73 -50.62
CA ALA A 546 34.63 24.58 -50.25
C ALA A 546 35.46 23.95 -51.37
N TYR A 547 34.92 22.95 -52.07
CA TYR A 547 35.54 22.32 -53.24
C TYR A 547 35.89 23.33 -54.34
N PHE A 548 34.94 24.18 -54.72
CA PHE A 548 35.19 25.22 -55.73
C PHE A 548 36.17 26.29 -55.25
N VAL A 549 36.09 26.71 -53.99
CA VAL A 549 37.00 27.70 -53.40
C VAL A 549 38.44 27.17 -53.37
N VAL A 550 38.66 25.95 -52.90
CA VAL A 550 39.99 25.32 -52.86
C VAL A 550 40.54 25.12 -54.27
N THR A 551 39.69 24.70 -55.21
CA THR A 551 40.06 24.58 -56.63
C THR A 551 40.50 25.92 -57.22
N ALA A 552 39.76 27.00 -56.94
CA ALA A 552 40.10 28.35 -57.43
C ALA A 552 41.41 28.86 -56.82
N ILE A 553 41.63 28.65 -55.51
CA ILE A 553 42.86 29.06 -54.82
C ILE A 553 44.06 28.28 -55.36
N ILE A 554 43.95 26.95 -55.49
CA ILE A 554 45.04 26.12 -56.04
C ILE A 554 45.32 26.51 -57.50
N GLY A 555 44.28 26.70 -58.31
CA GLY A 555 44.43 27.14 -59.70
C GLY A 555 45.13 28.49 -59.82
N CYS A 556 44.79 29.43 -58.94
CA CYS A 556 45.42 30.74 -58.85
C CYS A 556 46.90 30.64 -58.42
N LEU A 557 47.19 29.87 -57.37
CA LEU A 557 48.56 29.67 -56.86
C LEU A 557 49.46 28.95 -57.87
N ASN A 558 48.93 28.00 -58.65
CA ASN A 558 49.66 27.32 -59.72
C ASN A 558 50.01 28.28 -60.88
N GLN A 559 49.14 29.24 -61.19
CA GLN A 559 49.39 30.24 -62.23
C GLN A 559 50.38 31.33 -61.78
N LEU A 560 50.34 31.72 -60.51
CA LEU A 560 51.14 32.83 -59.97
C LEU A 560 52.52 32.41 -59.44
N SER A 561 52.71 31.15 -59.03
CA SER A 561 53.95 30.69 -58.40
C SER A 561 55.09 30.54 -59.43
N PRO A 562 56.25 31.19 -59.22
CA PRO A 562 57.41 31.07 -60.11
C PRO A 562 58.07 29.68 -60.08
N PHE A 563 57.72 28.83 -59.11
CA PHE A 563 58.28 27.48 -58.94
C PHE A 563 57.45 26.37 -59.58
N ASP A 564 56.28 26.70 -60.14
CA ASP A 564 55.46 25.75 -60.87
C ASP A 564 55.69 25.89 -62.39
N LYS A 565 55.48 24.83 -63.18
CA LYS A 565 55.89 24.78 -64.60
C LYS A 565 55.37 25.96 -65.44
N HIS A 566 54.12 26.37 -65.21
CA HIS A 566 53.51 27.49 -65.94
C HIS A 566 54.03 28.85 -65.46
N GLY A 567 54.10 29.08 -64.15
CA GLY A 567 54.64 30.33 -63.60
C GLY A 567 56.15 30.48 -63.83
N ALA A 568 56.91 29.38 -63.88
CA ALA A 568 58.32 29.34 -64.27
C ALA A 568 58.49 29.76 -65.75
N LYS A 569 57.61 29.31 -66.65
CA LYS A 569 57.59 29.73 -68.06
C LYS A 569 57.27 31.21 -68.21
N LEU A 570 56.28 31.73 -67.47
CA LEU A 570 55.89 33.14 -67.48
C LEU A 570 56.99 34.04 -66.86
N HIS A 571 57.67 33.56 -65.82
CA HIS A 571 58.81 34.24 -65.21
C HIS A 571 60.01 34.24 -66.16
N ALA A 572 60.37 33.11 -66.75
CA ALA A 572 61.45 33.01 -67.74
C ALA A 572 61.22 33.95 -68.95
N GLN A 573 59.99 34.04 -69.46
CA GLN A 573 59.61 34.97 -70.54
C GLN A 573 59.72 36.45 -70.13
N ARG A 574 59.53 36.78 -68.86
CA ARG A 574 59.62 38.16 -68.34
C ARG A 574 61.04 38.58 -67.94
N THR A 575 61.90 37.63 -67.57
CA THR A 575 63.26 37.90 -67.04
C THR A 575 64.39 37.68 -68.07
N CYS A 576 64.18 36.88 -69.14
CA CYS A 576 65.20 36.63 -70.15
C CYS A 576 65.18 37.65 -71.32
N SER A 577 66.12 38.60 -71.31
CA SER A 577 66.45 39.47 -72.46
C SER A 577 67.28 38.69 -73.52
N CYS A 578 66.65 37.83 -74.31
CA CYS A 578 67.32 37.11 -75.41
C CYS A 578 67.52 37.95 -76.69
N GLN A 579 67.16 39.23 -76.68
CA GLN A 579 67.28 40.12 -77.85
C GLN A 579 68.70 40.69 -78.04
N ARG A 580 69.53 40.68 -77.00
CA ARG A 580 70.95 41.11 -77.07
C ARG A 580 71.92 39.99 -77.46
N CYS A 581 71.51 38.72 -77.33
CA CYS A 581 72.37 37.57 -77.66
C CYS A 581 72.29 37.20 -79.16
N THR A 582 71.11 37.29 -79.77
CA THR A 582 70.94 37.06 -81.23
C THR A 582 71.60 38.16 -82.07
N ALA A 583 71.52 39.43 -81.64
CA ALA A 583 72.18 40.56 -82.31
C ALA A 583 73.72 40.46 -82.31
N ARG A 584 74.31 39.90 -81.25
CA ARG A 584 75.78 39.69 -81.13
C ARG A 584 76.25 38.47 -81.93
N GLN A 585 75.36 37.50 -82.17
CA GLN A 585 75.63 36.31 -82.97
C GLN A 585 75.62 36.63 -84.48
N GLU A 586 74.73 37.52 -84.93
CA GLU A 586 74.73 38.04 -86.32
C GLU A 586 75.96 38.92 -86.63
N GLU A 587 76.46 39.71 -85.66
CA GLU A 587 77.69 40.51 -85.80
C GLU A 587 78.96 39.64 -85.89
N MET A 588 79.02 38.51 -85.15
CA MET A 588 80.16 37.59 -85.19
C MET A 588 80.18 36.68 -86.44
N ILE A 589 79.01 36.34 -87.01
CA ILE A 589 78.91 35.60 -88.29
C ILE A 589 79.32 36.50 -89.47
N ASN A 590 79.05 37.82 -89.42
CA ASN A 590 79.47 38.77 -90.45
C ASN A 590 80.98 39.11 -90.44
N GLN A 591 81.75 38.71 -89.43
CA GLN A 591 83.21 38.96 -89.34
C GLN A 591 84.09 37.72 -89.56
N ASN A 592 83.55 36.57 -89.99
CA ASN A 592 84.30 35.37 -90.37
C ASN A 592 85.43 34.95 -89.39
N CYS A 593 85.13 34.97 -88.09
CA CYS A 593 86.02 34.42 -87.08
C CYS A 593 85.64 32.98 -86.76
N ILE A 594 86.54 32.03 -87.01
CA ILE A 594 86.43 30.66 -86.48
C ILE A 594 86.94 30.70 -85.04
N SER A 595 86.06 30.47 -84.06
CA SER A 595 86.49 30.19 -82.69
C SER A 595 86.40 28.68 -82.41
N GLN A 596 87.56 28.09 -82.18
CA GLN A 596 87.68 26.80 -81.50
C GLN A 596 87.39 27.01 -80.01
N GLY A 597 86.42 26.25 -79.49
CA GLY A 597 86.35 25.89 -78.08
C GLY A 597 85.89 26.97 -77.11
N THR A 598 84.57 27.16 -76.98
CA THR A 598 83.94 27.35 -75.66
C THR A 598 82.61 26.60 -75.63
N LYS A 599 82.51 25.66 -74.69
CA LYS A 599 81.31 24.88 -74.38
C LYS A 599 80.25 25.78 -73.73
N LYS A 600 79.01 25.60 -74.19
CA LYS A 600 77.76 25.59 -73.38
C LYS A 600 77.37 26.92 -72.69
N PHE A 601 76.58 27.73 -73.40
CA PHE A 601 75.58 28.60 -72.78
C PHE A 601 74.19 28.04 -73.12
N ASP A 602 73.71 27.12 -72.30
CA ASP A 602 72.33 26.62 -72.40
C ASP A 602 71.38 27.75 -71.99
N CYS A 603 70.52 28.18 -72.90
CA CYS A 603 69.33 28.92 -72.51
C CYS A 603 68.38 27.95 -71.79
N LEU A 604 68.04 28.25 -70.53
CA LEU A 604 67.05 27.54 -69.70
C LEU A 604 65.66 27.35 -70.35
N ILE A 605 65.42 27.95 -71.52
CA ILE A 605 64.18 27.85 -72.28
C ILE A 605 64.09 26.50 -73.02
N ASP A 606 65.20 25.97 -73.54
CA ASP A 606 65.19 24.70 -74.30
C ASP A 606 65.06 23.47 -73.39
N GLU A 607 65.48 23.56 -72.12
CA GLU A 607 65.32 22.46 -71.15
C GLU A 607 63.85 22.30 -70.68
N ILE A 608 63.04 23.36 -70.79
CA ILE A 608 61.62 23.35 -70.43
C ILE A 608 60.76 22.77 -71.57
N ASP A 609 61.09 23.07 -72.84
CA ASP A 609 60.35 22.58 -74.01
C ASP A 609 60.54 21.07 -74.27
N GLY A 610 61.55 20.44 -73.67
CA GLY A 610 61.75 18.97 -73.73
C GLY A 610 60.85 18.14 -72.77
N THR A 611 60.10 18.77 -71.87
CA THR A 611 59.19 18.04 -70.96
C THR A 611 57.79 17.91 -71.54
N ASN A 612 57.29 16.67 -71.66
CA ASN A 612 55.99 16.34 -72.25
C ASN A 612 54.85 17.32 -71.83
N PRO A 613 54.07 17.86 -72.79
CA PRO A 613 52.96 18.78 -72.52
C PRO A 613 51.83 18.16 -71.68
N SER A 614 51.86 16.85 -71.44
CA SER A 614 50.93 16.11 -70.59
C SER A 614 51.08 16.38 -69.07
N THR A 615 52.01 17.25 -68.66
CA THR A 615 52.27 17.55 -67.25
C THR A 615 51.97 18.99 -66.83
N GLU A 616 51.31 19.77 -67.69
CA GLU A 616 50.83 21.11 -67.34
C GLU A 616 49.51 21.04 -66.53
N ILE A 617 49.48 21.66 -65.35
CA ILE A 617 48.28 21.71 -64.50
C ILE A 617 47.36 22.82 -65.03
N SER A 618 46.36 22.44 -65.83
CA SER A 618 45.28 23.32 -66.27
C SER A 618 44.19 23.47 -65.18
N LEU A 619 43.28 24.44 -65.33
CA LEU A 619 42.12 24.59 -64.42
C LEU A 619 41.28 23.31 -64.37
N TYR A 620 41.12 22.61 -65.51
CA TYR A 620 40.46 21.32 -65.60
C TYR A 620 41.18 20.23 -64.80
N ASN A 621 42.51 20.14 -64.95
CA ASN A 621 43.32 19.19 -64.17
C ASN A 621 43.30 19.53 -62.67
N THR A 622 43.12 20.80 -62.31
CA THR A 622 42.99 21.25 -60.92
C THR A 622 41.65 20.85 -60.31
N ILE A 623 40.55 21.00 -61.05
CA ILE A 623 39.22 20.49 -60.67
C ILE A 623 39.29 18.99 -60.39
N TRP A 624 39.95 18.24 -61.28
CA TRP A 624 40.17 16.80 -61.11
C TRP A 624 41.06 16.48 -59.91
N LEU A 625 42.19 17.17 -59.74
CA LEU A 625 43.15 17.00 -58.62
C LEU A 625 42.49 17.23 -57.25
N VAL A 626 41.70 18.28 -57.09
CA VAL A 626 40.97 18.55 -55.84
C VAL A 626 39.84 17.52 -55.66
N GLY A 627 39.24 17.09 -56.78
CA GLY A 627 38.15 16.11 -56.82
C GLY A 627 38.58 14.72 -56.38
N THR A 628 39.83 14.31 -56.64
CA THR A 628 40.30 12.98 -56.23
C THR A 628 40.34 12.83 -54.69
N GLY A 629 40.52 13.93 -53.96
CA GLY A 629 40.44 13.95 -52.49
C GLY A 629 39.04 13.63 -51.94
N LEU A 630 37.96 13.98 -52.66
CA LEU A 630 36.58 13.65 -52.29
C LEU A 630 36.28 12.15 -52.41
N VAL A 631 36.86 11.50 -53.42
CA VAL A 631 36.60 10.08 -53.74
C VAL A 631 37.69 9.16 -53.16
N ALA A 632 38.60 9.70 -52.34
CA ALA A 632 39.77 8.99 -51.80
C ALA A 632 40.62 8.30 -52.89
N GLN A 633 40.75 8.92 -54.06
CA GLN A 633 41.54 8.42 -55.19
C GLN A 633 42.83 9.23 -55.39
N THR A 634 43.83 8.61 -56.02
CA THR A 634 45.13 9.24 -56.31
C THR A 634 45.07 10.08 -57.58
N PRO A 635 45.54 11.34 -57.57
CA PRO A 635 45.57 12.17 -58.77
C PRO A 635 46.63 11.70 -59.78
N SER A 636 46.39 11.96 -61.06
CA SER A 636 47.29 11.63 -62.17
C SER A 636 48.54 12.52 -62.23
N SER A 637 48.50 13.71 -61.63
CA SER A 637 49.61 14.67 -61.63
C SER A 637 49.64 15.47 -60.32
N LEU A 638 50.82 15.64 -59.73
CA LEU A 638 51.03 16.36 -58.48
C LEU A 638 51.69 17.72 -58.72
N PRO A 639 51.31 18.78 -57.98
CA PRO A 639 51.91 20.11 -58.10
C PRO A 639 53.35 20.12 -57.58
N PHE A 640 54.21 20.95 -58.20
CA PHE A 640 55.61 21.13 -57.79
C PHE A 640 55.77 22.20 -56.69
N CYS A 641 54.86 23.18 -56.65
CA CYS A 641 54.87 24.30 -55.71
C CYS A 641 54.60 23.89 -54.24
N MET A 642 55.47 24.32 -53.30
CA MET A 642 55.35 23.99 -51.88
C MET A 642 54.07 24.53 -51.20
N PRO A 643 53.67 25.81 -51.37
CA PRO A 643 52.39 26.32 -50.86
C PRO A 643 51.17 25.49 -51.30
N VAL A 644 51.18 25.03 -52.56
CA VAL A 644 50.09 24.23 -53.12
C VAL A 644 50.08 22.82 -52.54
N ARG A 645 51.24 22.22 -52.32
CA ARG A 645 51.36 20.92 -51.63
C ARG A 645 50.84 20.99 -50.20
N PHE A 646 51.13 22.08 -49.48
CA PHE A 646 50.62 22.28 -48.13
C PHE A 646 49.10 22.42 -48.11
N LEU A 647 48.54 23.23 -49.02
CA LEU A 647 47.09 23.40 -49.15
C LEU A 647 46.40 22.09 -49.57
N LEU A 648 46.99 21.32 -50.47
CA LEU A 648 46.49 20.01 -50.91
C LEU A 648 46.54 18.98 -49.78
N LEU A 649 47.63 18.96 -48.98
CA LEU A 649 47.74 18.10 -47.81
C LEU A 649 46.69 18.46 -46.75
N SER A 650 46.46 19.76 -46.51
CA SER A 650 45.39 20.22 -45.61
C SER A 650 44.01 19.79 -46.11
N TRP A 651 43.75 19.94 -47.42
CA TRP A 651 42.51 19.48 -48.06
C TRP A 651 42.31 17.96 -47.93
N TRP A 652 43.36 17.17 -48.11
CA TRP A 652 43.30 15.71 -47.94
C TRP A 652 43.04 15.29 -46.50
N VAL A 653 43.68 15.94 -45.52
CA VAL A 653 43.40 15.67 -44.10
C VAL A 653 41.95 16.03 -43.76
N PHE A 654 41.46 17.17 -44.23
CA PHE A 654 40.07 17.58 -44.06
C PHE A 654 39.08 16.56 -44.65
N MET A 655 39.33 16.08 -45.87
CA MET A 655 38.49 15.06 -46.51
C MET A 655 38.53 13.71 -45.80
N LEU A 656 39.71 13.29 -45.32
CA LEU A 656 39.85 12.06 -44.55
C LEU A 656 38.99 12.11 -43.28
N VAL A 657 39.07 13.21 -42.53
CA VAL A 657 38.25 13.42 -41.33
C VAL A 657 36.76 13.43 -41.71
N PHE A 658 36.37 14.15 -42.76
CA PHE A 658 34.99 14.22 -43.21
C PHE A 658 34.40 12.85 -43.57
N ILE A 659 35.11 12.06 -44.38
CA ILE A 659 34.69 10.70 -44.77
C ILE A 659 34.60 9.79 -43.55
N SER A 660 35.55 9.88 -42.61
CA SER A 660 35.52 9.07 -41.38
C SER A 660 34.33 9.41 -40.47
N MET A 661 33.93 10.68 -40.40
CA MET A 661 32.74 11.10 -39.65
C MET A 661 31.46 10.65 -40.35
N TYR A 662 31.43 10.72 -41.68
CA TYR A 662 30.31 10.24 -42.48
C TYR A 662 30.09 8.74 -42.28
N THR A 663 31.15 7.92 -42.38
CA THR A 663 31.04 6.47 -42.21
C THR A 663 30.60 6.10 -40.80
N ALA A 664 31.14 6.77 -39.77
CA ALA A 664 30.73 6.56 -38.38
C ALA A 664 29.24 6.88 -38.14
N ASN A 665 28.77 8.04 -38.62
CA ASN A 665 27.37 8.43 -38.45
C ASN A 665 26.42 7.55 -39.27
N LEU A 666 26.81 7.15 -40.49
CA LEU A 666 26.04 6.21 -41.30
C LEU A 666 25.91 4.84 -40.60
N THR A 667 26.99 4.33 -40.01
CA THR A 667 26.94 3.07 -39.26
C THR A 667 26.04 3.17 -38.03
N ALA A 668 26.11 4.27 -37.28
CA ALA A 668 25.22 4.51 -36.15
C ALA A 668 23.75 4.62 -36.59
N PHE A 669 23.49 5.28 -37.72
CA PHE A 669 22.14 5.41 -38.27
C PHE A 669 21.56 4.06 -38.71
N LEU A 670 22.36 3.19 -39.33
CA LEU A 670 21.95 1.85 -39.74
C LEU A 670 21.70 0.90 -38.55
N THR A 671 22.31 1.16 -37.40
CA THR A 671 22.10 0.35 -36.19
C THR A 671 20.82 0.70 -35.43
N ILE A 672 20.23 1.88 -35.66
CA ILE A 672 19.01 2.33 -34.97
C ILE A 672 17.80 2.04 -35.87
N SER A 673 17.07 0.97 -35.60
CA SER A 673 15.76 0.74 -36.19
C SER A 673 14.75 1.70 -35.57
N ASN A 674 14.45 2.82 -36.24
CA ASN A 674 13.37 3.72 -35.82
C ASN A 674 12.01 3.05 -36.09
N LEU A 675 11.48 2.33 -35.10
CA LEU A 675 10.07 1.98 -35.02
C LEU A 675 9.32 3.29 -34.70
N GLY A 676 8.57 3.79 -35.68
CA GLY A 676 8.20 5.20 -35.77
C GLY A 676 7.01 5.61 -34.89
N ILE A 677 7.21 5.69 -33.58
CA ILE A 677 6.24 6.37 -32.70
C ILE A 677 6.52 7.88 -32.77
N LYS A 678 5.54 8.65 -33.24
CA LYS A 678 5.67 10.13 -33.31
C LYS A 678 5.43 10.81 -31.95
N LEU A 679 4.80 10.11 -31.01
CA LEU A 679 4.40 10.61 -29.70
C LEU A 679 5.52 10.39 -28.67
N LYS A 680 5.83 11.43 -27.88
CA LYS A 680 6.79 11.33 -26.76
C LYS A 680 6.09 11.29 -25.41
N SER A 681 4.91 11.91 -25.32
CA SER A 681 4.09 11.95 -24.12
C SER A 681 2.61 11.88 -24.47
N VAL A 682 1.80 11.42 -23.51
CA VAL A 682 0.33 11.46 -23.59
C VAL A 682 -0.20 12.89 -23.80
N ALA A 683 0.53 13.91 -23.34
CA ALA A 683 0.17 15.32 -23.59
C ALA A 683 0.23 15.73 -25.08
N ASP A 684 1.03 15.02 -25.88
CA ASP A 684 1.13 15.28 -27.32
C ASP A 684 -0.17 14.93 -28.05
N LEU A 685 -1.02 14.06 -27.47
CA LEU A 685 -2.32 13.67 -28.02
C LEU A 685 -3.26 14.86 -28.24
N LEU A 686 -3.15 15.91 -27.43
CA LEU A 686 -3.97 17.12 -27.53
C LEU A 686 -3.58 18.04 -28.68
N HIS A 687 -2.39 17.86 -29.26
CA HIS A 687 -1.82 18.77 -30.26
C HIS A 687 -1.61 18.09 -31.63
N GLN A 688 -2.16 16.89 -31.80
CA GLN A 688 -1.97 16.02 -32.97
C GLN A 688 -3.32 15.49 -33.48
N ASN A 689 -3.38 15.09 -34.74
CA ASN A 689 -4.56 14.51 -35.39
C ASN A 689 -4.27 13.15 -36.07
N ASP A 690 -3.12 12.55 -35.77
CA ASP A 690 -2.65 11.29 -36.37
C ASP A 690 -3.25 10.07 -35.64
N TYR A 691 -3.54 10.18 -34.34
CA TYR A 691 -4.04 9.09 -33.50
C TYR A 691 -5.33 9.49 -32.78
N GLU A 692 -6.29 8.57 -32.77
CA GLU A 692 -7.38 8.61 -31.78
C GLU A 692 -6.90 8.00 -30.46
N TRP A 693 -7.56 8.31 -29.34
CA TRP A 693 -7.21 7.70 -28.06
C TRP A 693 -8.43 7.48 -27.18
N GLY A 694 -8.30 6.60 -26.19
CA GLY A 694 -9.39 6.33 -25.27
C GLY A 694 -9.01 5.59 -24.00
N LEU A 695 -9.99 5.52 -23.10
CA LEU A 695 -9.91 4.90 -21.78
C LEU A 695 -11.20 4.11 -21.52
N ILE A 696 -11.15 3.15 -20.60
CA ILE A 696 -12.36 2.42 -20.17
C ILE A 696 -13.11 3.24 -19.12
N GLY A 697 -14.44 3.35 -19.28
CA GLY A 697 -15.30 4.11 -18.38
C GLY A 697 -15.44 3.47 -17.00
N SER A 698 -15.53 4.29 -15.96
CA SER A 698 -15.61 3.89 -14.55
C SER A 698 -14.44 3.03 -14.05
N ARG A 699 -13.32 3.02 -14.78
CA ARG A 699 -12.07 2.34 -14.42
C ARG A 699 -11.13 3.32 -13.70
N HIS A 700 -10.11 2.79 -13.01
CA HIS A 700 -9.20 3.60 -12.21
C HIS A 700 -8.46 4.70 -13.02
N PRO A 701 -7.87 4.43 -14.21
CA PRO A 701 -7.18 5.46 -14.99
C PRO A 701 -8.04 6.68 -15.33
N GLU A 702 -9.30 6.47 -15.74
CA GLU A 702 -10.24 7.57 -16.02
C GLU A 702 -10.44 8.45 -14.78
N THR A 703 -10.79 7.85 -13.64
CA THR A 703 -11.06 8.59 -12.40
C THR A 703 -9.82 9.34 -11.90
N LEU A 704 -8.65 8.71 -11.99
CA LEU A 704 -7.40 9.29 -11.52
C LEU A 704 -7.00 10.50 -12.38
N LEU A 705 -7.04 10.36 -13.71
CA LEU A 705 -6.68 11.44 -14.63
C LEU A 705 -7.67 12.60 -14.63
N LEU A 706 -8.97 12.34 -14.41
CA LEU A 706 -9.96 13.40 -14.21
C LEU A 706 -9.74 14.18 -12.92
N SER A 707 -9.24 13.53 -11.87
CA SER A 707 -8.94 14.14 -10.57
C SER A 707 -7.52 14.72 -10.46
N ASN A 708 -6.72 14.60 -11.51
CA ASN A 708 -5.33 15.05 -11.51
C ASN A 708 -5.24 16.58 -11.37
N MET A 709 -4.23 17.06 -10.65
CA MET A 709 -3.95 18.49 -10.46
C MET A 709 -3.58 19.17 -11.77
N ASP A 710 -2.89 18.47 -12.67
CA ASP A 710 -2.58 18.99 -13.99
C ASP A 710 -3.81 18.88 -14.91
N LYS A 711 -4.25 20.04 -15.39
CA LYS A 711 -5.39 20.16 -16.30
C LYS A 711 -5.16 19.52 -17.66
N VAL A 712 -3.92 19.19 -18.03
CA VAL A 712 -3.60 18.47 -19.27
C VAL A 712 -4.23 17.08 -19.24
N TYR A 713 -4.03 16.30 -18.19
CA TYR A 713 -4.58 14.93 -18.09
C TYR A 713 -6.11 14.90 -18.06
N SER A 714 -6.73 15.84 -17.32
CA SER A 714 -8.19 15.94 -17.32
C SER A 714 -8.77 16.33 -18.69
N ARG A 715 -8.00 17.03 -19.54
CA ARG A 715 -8.37 17.32 -20.93
C ARG A 715 -8.20 16.11 -21.83
N VAL A 716 -7.10 15.35 -21.69
CA VAL A 716 -6.88 14.08 -22.41
C VAL A 716 -8.07 13.14 -22.22
N VAL A 717 -8.60 13.00 -21.00
CA VAL A 717 -9.78 12.15 -20.77
C VAL A 717 -11.05 12.72 -21.40
N LYS A 718 -11.26 14.04 -21.33
CA LYS A 718 -12.49 14.69 -21.85
C LYS A 718 -12.57 14.70 -23.37
N GLU A 719 -11.43 14.77 -24.05
CA GLU A 719 -11.34 14.81 -25.51
C GLU A 719 -11.15 13.41 -26.13
N GLY A 720 -10.79 12.41 -25.32
CA GLY A 720 -10.67 11.01 -25.74
C GLY A 720 -12.00 10.23 -25.75
N LYS A 721 -11.98 9.05 -26.36
CA LYS A 721 -13.12 8.12 -26.41
C LYS A 721 -13.22 7.29 -25.11
N ILE A 722 -14.43 7.17 -24.56
CA ILE A 722 -14.71 6.24 -23.46
C ILE A 722 -15.19 4.91 -24.04
N LEU A 723 -14.51 3.83 -23.66
CA LEU A 723 -14.78 2.46 -24.08
C LEU A 723 -15.44 1.67 -22.95
N ASP A 724 -16.23 0.65 -23.29
CA ASP A 724 -16.95 -0.17 -22.30
C ASP A 724 -16.11 -1.34 -21.77
N ASN A 725 -15.36 -2.02 -22.65
CA ASN A 725 -14.65 -3.27 -22.33
C ASN A 725 -13.18 -3.25 -22.77
N LEU A 726 -12.34 -4.01 -22.05
CA LEU A 726 -10.91 -4.17 -22.33
C LEU A 726 -10.65 -4.81 -23.70
N THR A 727 -11.45 -5.81 -24.11
CA THR A 727 -11.28 -6.50 -25.40
C THR A 727 -11.37 -5.53 -26.59
N ILE A 728 -12.35 -4.63 -26.57
CA ILE A 728 -12.55 -3.62 -27.63
C ILE A 728 -11.36 -2.67 -27.67
N ALA A 729 -10.85 -2.27 -26.51
CA ALA A 729 -9.69 -1.38 -26.43
C ALA A 729 -8.42 -2.03 -27.02
N LEU A 730 -8.18 -3.30 -26.71
CA LEU A 730 -7.03 -4.04 -27.24
C LEU A 730 -7.15 -4.28 -28.75
N GLU A 731 -8.34 -4.56 -29.26
CA GLU A 731 -8.59 -4.70 -30.71
C GLU A 731 -8.31 -3.38 -31.45
N ASN A 732 -8.78 -2.25 -30.95
CA ASN A 732 -8.51 -0.93 -31.54
C ASN A 732 -6.99 -0.63 -31.63
N VAL A 733 -6.23 -0.98 -30.59
CA VAL A 733 -4.75 -0.82 -30.61
C VAL A 733 -4.12 -1.69 -31.70
N ARG A 734 -4.59 -2.94 -31.86
CA ARG A 734 -4.09 -3.88 -32.87
C ARG A 734 -4.43 -3.46 -34.29
N GLU A 735 -5.58 -2.82 -34.50
CA GLU A 735 -5.96 -2.24 -35.79
C GLU A 735 -5.01 -1.11 -36.20
N GLY A 736 -4.50 -0.34 -35.23
CA GLY A 736 -3.59 0.80 -35.42
C GLY A 736 -4.31 2.14 -35.29
N ASP A 737 -3.57 3.24 -35.40
CA ASP A 737 -4.07 4.62 -35.30
C ASP A 737 -4.86 4.96 -34.00
N PHE A 738 -4.78 4.09 -32.99
CA PHE A 738 -5.43 4.25 -31.69
C PHE A 738 -4.43 4.09 -30.54
N VAL A 739 -4.50 5.02 -29.59
CA VAL A 739 -3.69 5.02 -28.36
C VAL A 739 -4.58 4.65 -27.19
N PHE A 740 -4.27 3.54 -26.53
CA PHE A 740 -5.01 3.10 -25.36
C PHE A 740 -4.23 3.45 -24.08
N ILE A 741 -4.92 4.06 -23.11
CA ILE A 741 -4.33 4.46 -21.83
C ILE A 741 -4.94 3.58 -20.73
N ASP A 742 -4.11 2.76 -20.09
CA ASP A 742 -4.53 1.85 -19.03
C ASP A 742 -3.36 1.50 -18.09
N GLU A 743 -3.59 0.56 -17.18
CA GLU A 743 -2.63 0.11 -16.18
C GLU A 743 -1.55 -0.80 -16.78
N SER A 744 -0.28 -0.60 -16.40
CA SER A 744 0.87 -1.26 -17.03
C SER A 744 0.84 -2.79 -16.90
N PRO A 745 0.55 -3.44 -15.76
CA PRO A 745 0.55 -4.90 -15.67
C PRO A 745 -0.51 -5.56 -16.56
N VAL A 746 -1.65 -4.88 -16.78
CA VAL A 746 -2.74 -5.33 -17.65
C VAL A 746 -2.29 -5.26 -19.11
N LEU A 747 -1.68 -4.14 -19.51
CA LEU A 747 -1.21 -3.94 -20.88
C LEU A 747 -0.04 -4.85 -21.23
N GLU A 748 0.97 -4.95 -20.35
CA GLU A 748 2.13 -5.83 -20.51
C GLU A 748 1.70 -7.28 -20.69
N TYR A 749 0.71 -7.75 -19.92
CA TYR A 749 0.20 -9.11 -20.07
C TYR A 749 -0.54 -9.30 -21.40
N ASN A 750 -1.51 -8.43 -21.71
CA ASN A 750 -2.42 -8.64 -22.84
C ASN A 750 -1.78 -8.39 -24.21
N LEU A 751 -0.75 -7.54 -24.28
CA LEU A 751 -0.04 -7.16 -25.51
C LEU A 751 1.34 -7.83 -25.63
N ARG A 752 1.68 -8.78 -24.75
CA ARG A 752 3.00 -9.46 -24.75
C ARG A 752 3.38 -10.13 -26.07
N VAL A 753 2.39 -10.53 -26.87
CA VAL A 753 2.58 -11.22 -28.17
C VAL A 753 2.66 -10.20 -29.32
N ASP A 754 2.16 -8.99 -29.11
CA ASP A 754 2.04 -7.94 -30.12
C ASP A 754 3.34 -7.10 -30.17
N CYS A 755 4.39 -7.64 -30.80
CA CYS A 755 5.75 -7.07 -30.82
C CYS A 755 5.89 -5.71 -31.53
N ASP A 756 4.86 -5.30 -32.25
CA ASP A 756 4.75 -4.03 -32.95
C ASP A 756 4.04 -2.96 -32.12
N VAL A 757 3.64 -3.26 -30.89
CA VAL A 757 3.03 -2.30 -29.95
C VAL A 757 4.09 -1.78 -28.97
N PHE A 758 4.06 -0.48 -28.74
CA PHE A 758 5.04 0.22 -27.90
C PHE A 758 4.35 1.17 -26.92
N SER A 759 5.00 1.40 -25.78
CA SER A 759 4.59 2.40 -24.80
C SER A 759 4.95 3.82 -25.27
N VAL A 760 4.02 4.76 -25.08
CA VAL A 760 4.16 6.17 -25.38
C VAL A 760 4.73 6.89 -24.16
N GLY A 761 6.01 7.23 -24.23
CA GLY A 761 6.71 7.90 -23.13
C GLY A 761 7.01 6.98 -21.95
N SER A 762 7.25 7.57 -20.79
CA SER A 762 7.40 6.83 -19.54
C SER A 762 6.05 6.67 -18.84
N GLU A 763 5.95 5.67 -17.97
CA GLU A 763 4.90 5.62 -16.96
C GLU A 763 4.86 6.95 -16.19
N PHE A 764 3.68 7.52 -16.02
CA PHE A 764 3.54 8.90 -15.54
C PHE A 764 2.73 9.03 -14.25
N GLN A 765 2.12 7.95 -13.76
CA GLN A 765 1.45 7.92 -12.45
C GLN A 765 1.49 6.51 -11.89
N THR A 766 2.19 6.32 -10.77
CA THR A 766 2.27 5.04 -10.06
C THR A 766 1.19 4.94 -8.97
N PHE A 767 0.80 3.71 -8.67
CA PHE A 767 -0.14 3.33 -7.62
C PHE A 767 0.06 1.84 -7.26
N GLU A 768 -0.69 1.35 -6.29
CA GLU A 768 -0.55 -0.01 -5.78
C GLU A 768 -1.88 -0.78 -5.90
N TYR A 769 -1.81 -2.08 -6.17
CA TYR A 769 -2.94 -3.00 -6.07
C TYR A 769 -3.04 -3.59 -4.66
N ALA A 770 -4.25 -3.58 -4.11
CA ALA A 770 -4.58 -4.13 -2.81
C ALA A 770 -6.01 -4.70 -2.82
N PHE A 771 -6.37 -5.52 -1.83
CA PHE A 771 -7.76 -5.89 -1.62
C PHE A 771 -8.54 -4.74 -0.96
N GLY A 772 -9.80 -4.58 -1.35
CA GLY A 772 -10.71 -3.60 -0.76
C GLY A 772 -11.48 -4.18 0.41
N LEU A 773 -11.56 -3.45 1.52
CA LEU A 773 -12.19 -3.86 2.77
C LEU A 773 -13.15 -2.76 3.24
N PRO A 774 -14.27 -3.09 3.92
CA PRO A 774 -15.12 -2.09 4.53
C PRO A 774 -14.29 -1.26 5.53
N LYS A 775 -14.69 -0.01 5.76
CA LYS A 775 -14.00 0.80 6.77
C LYS A 775 -14.02 0.12 8.13
N HIS A 776 -12.87 0.13 8.80
CA HIS A 776 -12.67 -0.51 10.10
C HIS A 776 -12.97 -2.02 10.07
N SER A 777 -12.73 -2.67 8.92
CA SER A 777 -12.97 -4.10 8.77
C SER A 777 -12.14 -4.91 9.77
N PRO A 778 -12.75 -5.87 10.48
CA PRO A 778 -12.05 -6.73 11.42
C PRO A 778 -11.10 -7.72 10.72
N TYR A 779 -11.25 -7.91 9.40
CA TYR A 779 -10.40 -8.82 8.62
C TYR A 779 -9.07 -8.20 8.21
N LYS A 780 -8.93 -6.87 8.30
CA LYS A 780 -7.81 -6.14 7.71
C LYS A 780 -6.46 -6.58 8.27
N THR A 781 -6.30 -6.62 9.59
CA THR A 781 -5.04 -6.95 10.26
C THR A 781 -4.59 -8.37 9.93
N LEU A 782 -5.53 -9.32 9.89
CA LEU A 782 -5.30 -10.70 9.52
C LEU A 782 -4.90 -10.88 8.05
N ILE A 783 -5.59 -10.21 7.13
CA ILE A 783 -5.26 -10.27 5.70
C ILE A 783 -3.89 -9.61 5.47
N ASP A 784 -3.62 -8.46 6.10
CA ASP A 784 -2.37 -7.73 5.95
C ASP A 784 -1.16 -8.56 6.40
N SER A 785 -1.26 -9.24 7.55
CA SER A 785 -0.16 -10.08 8.07
C SER A 785 0.15 -11.25 7.13
N HIS A 786 -0.86 -11.86 6.52
CA HIS A 786 -0.68 -12.97 5.58
C HIS A 786 -0.20 -12.49 4.20
N LEU A 787 -0.68 -11.34 3.71
CA LEU A 787 -0.17 -10.76 2.46
C LEU A 787 1.29 -10.34 2.59
N LEU A 788 1.70 -9.80 3.74
CA LEU A 788 3.11 -9.54 4.05
C LEU A 788 3.94 -10.83 4.01
N LYS A 789 3.46 -11.88 4.68
CA LYS A 789 4.10 -13.20 4.63
C LYS A 789 4.21 -13.75 3.20
N PHE A 790 3.17 -13.58 2.37
CA PHE A 790 3.22 -14.01 0.96
C PHE A 790 4.29 -13.26 0.15
N ARG A 791 4.52 -11.98 0.48
CA ARG A 791 5.59 -11.18 -0.14
C ARG A 791 6.98 -11.63 0.37
N GLU A 792 7.13 -11.87 1.66
CA GLU A 792 8.38 -12.36 2.27
C GLU A 792 8.77 -13.75 1.78
N ASP A 793 7.79 -14.64 1.58
CA ASP A 793 7.98 -15.99 1.04
C ASP A 793 8.30 -16.00 -0.47
N GLY A 794 8.19 -14.86 -1.16
CA GLY A 794 8.30 -14.77 -2.62
C GLY A 794 7.15 -15.47 -3.38
N PHE A 795 6.03 -15.72 -2.70
CA PHE A 795 4.87 -16.40 -3.29
C PHE A 795 4.22 -15.57 -4.39
N ILE A 796 4.04 -14.27 -4.16
CA ILE A 796 3.42 -13.35 -5.13
C ILE A 796 4.23 -13.31 -6.43
N ASP A 797 5.56 -13.23 -6.33
CA ASP A 797 6.46 -13.25 -7.50
C ASP A 797 6.38 -14.59 -8.25
N THR A 798 6.29 -15.69 -7.50
CA THR A 798 6.20 -17.04 -8.08
C THR A 798 4.88 -17.23 -8.85
N ILE A 799 3.75 -16.84 -8.27
CA ILE A 799 2.45 -16.93 -8.96
C ILE A 799 2.40 -15.96 -10.13
N TRP A 800 2.93 -14.74 -9.99
CA TRP A 800 2.99 -13.78 -11.09
C TRP A 800 3.82 -14.34 -12.24
N ALA A 801 5.01 -14.88 -11.97
CA ALA A 801 5.84 -15.54 -12.97
C ALA A 801 5.11 -16.71 -13.64
N ARG A 802 4.37 -17.52 -12.88
CA ARG A 802 3.57 -18.62 -13.45
C ARG A 802 2.49 -18.12 -14.41
N TRP A 803 1.73 -17.10 -14.03
CA TRP A 803 0.63 -16.58 -14.86
C TRP A 803 1.12 -15.71 -16.02
N SER A 804 2.25 -15.02 -15.85
CA SER A 804 2.86 -14.16 -16.89
C SER A 804 3.79 -14.91 -17.84
N SER A 805 4.35 -16.07 -17.46
CA SER A 805 5.29 -16.83 -18.31
C SER A 805 4.57 -17.66 -19.38
N VAL A 806 4.70 -17.23 -20.64
CA VAL A 806 4.40 -18.04 -21.83
C VAL A 806 5.58 -17.94 -22.80
N SER A 807 5.90 -19.06 -23.44
CA SER A 807 7.11 -19.34 -24.25
C SER A 807 7.31 -18.52 -25.54
N TYR A 808 6.53 -17.46 -25.75
CA TYR A 808 6.69 -16.55 -26.89
C TYR A 808 6.67 -15.10 -26.37
N ALA A 809 7.70 -14.74 -25.62
CA ALA A 809 8.13 -13.35 -25.61
C ALA A 809 8.61 -13.03 -27.02
N CYS A 810 8.32 -11.83 -27.51
CA CYS A 810 9.01 -11.29 -28.68
C CYS A 810 10.49 -11.60 -28.51
N ASN A 811 11.04 -12.50 -29.34
CA ASN A 811 12.48 -12.67 -29.46
C ASN A 811 12.98 -11.38 -30.12
N GLN A 812 12.99 -10.29 -29.35
CA GLN A 812 13.89 -9.19 -29.62
C GLN A 812 15.27 -9.78 -29.39
N GLY A 813 15.79 -10.43 -30.44
CA GLY A 813 17.17 -10.28 -30.78
C GLY A 813 17.43 -8.80 -30.98
N VAL A 814 17.61 -8.08 -29.86
CA VAL A 814 18.41 -6.88 -29.83
C VAL A 814 19.78 -7.33 -30.35
N GLY A 815 19.99 -7.17 -31.66
CA GLY A 815 21.19 -7.63 -32.35
C GLY A 815 21.01 -8.70 -33.42
N GLU A 816 19.81 -8.99 -33.94
CA GLU A 816 19.76 -9.63 -35.25
C GLU A 816 20.18 -8.60 -36.31
N THR A 817 21.33 -8.85 -36.93
CA THR A 817 21.90 -8.04 -38.01
C THR A 817 20.90 -7.99 -39.15
N THR A 818 20.15 -6.90 -39.27
CA THR A 818 19.33 -6.65 -40.45
C THR A 818 20.27 -6.59 -41.65
N THR A 819 20.21 -7.59 -42.52
CA THR A 819 20.94 -7.54 -43.78
C THR A 819 20.37 -6.39 -44.60
N LEU A 820 21.24 -5.53 -45.14
CA LEU A 820 20.83 -4.47 -46.05
C LEU A 820 20.12 -5.08 -47.26
N ASP A 821 18.82 -4.80 -47.38
CA ASP A 821 18.00 -5.30 -48.49
C ASP A 821 18.22 -4.46 -49.75
N LEU A 822 18.01 -5.06 -50.93
CA LEU A 822 18.17 -4.37 -52.23
C LEU A 822 17.27 -3.14 -52.32
N ASP A 823 16.06 -3.21 -51.74
CA ASP A 823 15.13 -2.10 -51.62
C ASP A 823 15.75 -0.89 -50.92
N THR A 824 16.55 -1.12 -49.87
CA THR A 824 17.17 -0.05 -49.07
C THR A 824 18.32 0.62 -49.80
N VAL A 825 19.11 -0.12 -50.59
CA VAL A 825 20.29 0.40 -51.32
C VAL A 825 19.96 0.86 -52.74
N SER A 826 18.70 0.72 -53.17
CA SER A 826 18.22 1.05 -54.52
C SER A 826 18.60 2.48 -54.99
N GLY A 827 18.62 3.47 -54.09
CA GLY A 827 19.02 4.84 -54.39
C GLY A 827 20.45 4.99 -54.93
N VAL A 828 21.39 4.16 -54.45
CA VAL A 828 22.79 4.18 -54.92
C VAL A 828 22.88 3.64 -56.35
N PHE A 829 22.09 2.62 -56.69
CA PHE A 829 22.02 2.08 -58.05
C PHE A 829 21.37 3.07 -59.03
N TYR A 830 20.36 3.84 -58.60
CA TYR A 830 19.80 4.90 -59.43
C TYR A 830 20.84 5.96 -59.79
N LEU A 831 21.68 6.39 -58.85
CA LEU A 831 22.76 7.34 -59.13
C LEU A 831 23.76 6.80 -60.17
N LEU A 832 24.10 5.52 -60.10
CA LEU A 832 24.99 4.89 -61.07
C LEU A 832 24.38 4.86 -62.48
N VAL A 833 23.11 4.47 -62.61
CA VAL A 833 22.41 4.41 -63.91
C VAL A 833 22.31 5.81 -64.52
N ILE A 834 21.97 6.82 -63.70
CA ILE A 834 21.92 8.22 -64.15
C ILE A 834 23.31 8.69 -64.62
N ALA A 835 24.38 8.37 -63.89
CA ALA A 835 25.74 8.76 -64.27
C ALA A 835 26.18 8.12 -65.60
N ILE A 836 25.87 6.83 -65.82
CA ILE A 836 26.15 6.14 -67.09
C ILE A 836 25.37 6.79 -68.24
N ALA A 837 24.09 7.10 -68.04
CA ALA A 837 23.27 7.77 -69.04
C ALA A 837 23.83 9.16 -69.40
N ILE A 838 24.21 9.97 -68.41
CA ILE A 838 24.83 11.29 -68.63
C ILE A 838 26.15 11.15 -69.38
N SER A 839 27.01 10.19 -69.01
CA SER A 839 28.28 9.94 -69.71
C SER A 839 28.06 9.56 -71.18
N LEU A 840 27.06 8.72 -71.46
CA LEU A 840 26.71 8.31 -72.82
C LEU A 840 26.15 9.49 -73.63
N ILE A 841 25.33 10.35 -73.02
CA ILE A 841 24.84 11.58 -73.64
C ILE A 841 26.00 12.53 -73.94
N LEU A 842 26.91 12.77 -72.99
CA LEU A 842 28.08 13.62 -73.19
C LEU A 842 28.97 13.09 -74.31
N PHE A 843 29.20 11.78 -74.37
CA PHE A 843 29.93 11.13 -75.46
C PHE A 843 29.24 11.33 -76.81
N LEU A 844 27.91 11.21 -76.88
CA LEU A 844 27.16 11.48 -78.11
C LEU A 844 27.26 12.96 -78.52
N VAL A 845 27.18 13.89 -77.56
CA VAL A 845 27.35 15.32 -77.81
C VAL A 845 28.75 15.64 -78.30
N GLU A 846 29.80 15.07 -77.70
CA GLU A 846 31.18 15.21 -78.17
C GLU A 846 31.36 14.63 -79.57
N LEU A 847 30.77 13.47 -79.86
CA LEU A 847 30.83 12.84 -81.17
C LEU A 847 30.17 13.73 -82.24
N VAL A 848 29.01 14.31 -81.93
CA VAL A 848 28.31 15.25 -82.80
C VAL A 848 29.10 16.55 -82.97
N TYR A 849 29.64 17.10 -81.89
CA TYR A 849 30.47 18.32 -81.91
C TYR A 849 31.73 18.12 -82.76
N ALA A 850 32.45 17.01 -82.56
CA ALA A 850 33.65 16.69 -83.33
C ALA A 850 33.32 16.42 -84.81
N SER A 851 32.19 15.75 -85.09
CA SER A 851 31.74 15.53 -86.47
C SER A 851 31.34 16.84 -87.15
N PHE A 852 30.71 17.77 -86.43
CA PHE A 852 30.39 19.11 -86.93
C PHE A 852 31.66 19.93 -87.19
N HIS A 853 32.66 19.83 -86.30
CA HIS A 853 33.96 20.47 -86.50
C HIS A 853 34.69 19.92 -87.74
N ASP A 854 34.63 18.61 -87.99
CA ASP A 854 35.19 17.99 -89.20
C ASP A 854 34.50 18.50 -90.48
N THR A 855 33.17 18.67 -90.48
CA THR A 855 32.46 19.28 -91.63
C THR A 855 32.81 20.76 -91.86
N LYS A 856 33.32 21.46 -90.84
CA LYS A 856 33.78 22.85 -90.96
C LYS A 856 35.19 22.94 -91.55
N LEU A 857 36.02 21.92 -91.32
CA LEU A 857 37.38 21.79 -91.87
C LEU A 857 37.38 21.24 -93.30
N ASP A 858 36.45 20.35 -93.64
CA ASP A 858 36.35 19.70 -94.95
C ASP A 858 34.96 19.91 -95.55
N LYS A 859 34.84 20.85 -96.51
CA LYS A 859 33.55 21.34 -97.04
C LYS A 859 32.78 20.30 -97.87
N ASP A 860 33.43 19.22 -98.28
CA ASP A 860 32.83 18.16 -99.11
C ASP A 860 32.19 17.03 -98.26
N LEU A 861 32.30 17.10 -96.92
CA LEU A 861 31.74 16.09 -96.00
C LEU A 861 30.36 16.51 -95.46
N THR A 862 29.37 15.61 -95.60
CA THR A 862 28.07 15.75 -94.90
C THR A 862 28.16 15.25 -93.46
N LEU A 863 27.38 15.83 -92.54
CA LEU A 863 27.37 15.47 -91.11
C LEU A 863 27.17 13.97 -90.87
N SER A 864 26.28 13.34 -91.66
CA SER A 864 26.03 11.89 -91.58
C SER A 864 27.25 11.06 -92.01
N ALA A 865 28.00 11.50 -93.02
CA ALA A 865 29.21 10.83 -93.47
C ALA A 865 30.37 10.99 -92.46
N ALA A 866 30.52 12.17 -91.83
CA ALA A 866 31.50 12.43 -90.78
C ALA A 866 31.24 11.56 -89.54
N LEU A 867 29.98 11.47 -89.10
CA LEU A 867 29.58 10.64 -87.96
C LEU A 867 29.79 9.15 -88.25
N LYS A 868 29.42 8.69 -89.46
CA LYS A 868 29.63 7.30 -89.90
C LYS A 868 31.12 6.96 -89.95
N ARG A 869 31.98 7.88 -90.38
CA ARG A 869 33.44 7.72 -90.41
C ARG A 869 34.05 7.55 -89.02
N ARG A 870 33.55 8.27 -88.01
CA ARG A 870 34.00 8.13 -86.61
C ARG A 870 33.41 6.89 -85.90
N LEU A 871 32.22 6.43 -86.28
CA LEU A 871 31.59 5.23 -85.75
C LEU A 871 32.11 3.93 -86.37
N THR A 872 32.66 3.96 -87.59
CA THR A 872 33.29 2.78 -88.20
C THR A 872 34.64 2.49 -87.55
N PHE A 873 34.65 1.56 -86.59
CA PHE A 873 35.86 1.00 -86.00
C PHE A 873 36.60 0.14 -87.05
N ARG A 874 37.55 0.72 -87.79
CA ARG A 874 38.41 -0.05 -88.70
C ARG A 874 39.49 -0.77 -87.88
N LYS A 875 39.27 -2.05 -87.57
CA LYS A 875 40.32 -2.97 -87.08
C LYS A 875 41.45 -3.00 -88.11
N GLY A 876 42.66 -2.64 -87.69
CA GLY A 876 43.90 -2.97 -88.40
C GLY A 876 44.10 -2.26 -89.74
N SER A 877 44.76 -1.11 -89.70
CA SER A 877 45.94 -0.87 -90.52
C SER A 877 46.69 0.33 -89.95
N ALA A 878 47.89 0.07 -89.45
CA ALA A 878 48.90 1.05 -89.08
C ALA A 878 49.30 1.92 -90.30
N ALA A 879 48.41 2.83 -90.72
CA ALA A 879 48.62 3.70 -91.88
C ALA A 879 47.96 5.07 -91.70
N TYR A 880 47.97 5.63 -90.49
CA TYR A 880 47.73 7.07 -90.29
C TYR A 880 48.48 7.62 -89.06
N ARG A 881 49.79 7.34 -89.01
CA ARG A 881 50.75 8.21 -88.34
C ARG A 881 52.11 8.03 -89.03
N ARG A 882 52.21 8.62 -90.23
CA ARG A 882 53.43 9.12 -90.90
C ARG A 882 53.03 9.64 -92.29
N LYS A 883 52.68 10.93 -92.34
CA LYS A 883 53.04 11.79 -93.46
C LYS A 883 53.73 13.05 -92.92
N GLN A 884 54.65 12.81 -91.99
CA GLN A 884 55.86 13.58 -91.74
C GLN A 884 56.75 12.64 -90.92
N ASP A 885 57.87 12.29 -91.53
CA ASP A 885 59.06 11.66 -91.00
C ASP A 885 58.97 10.24 -90.45
N GLU A 886 59.59 9.31 -91.19
CA GLU A 886 60.73 8.46 -90.76
C GLU A 886 60.82 7.19 -91.65
N PRO A 887 62.03 6.65 -91.95
CA PRO A 887 62.86 6.11 -90.86
C PRO A 887 64.37 6.29 -90.96
N MET A 888 64.93 6.65 -89.81
CA MET A 888 66.04 6.00 -89.11
C MET A 888 66.63 4.76 -89.81
N THR A 889 67.91 4.82 -90.15
CA THR A 889 68.79 3.65 -90.24
C THR A 889 69.97 3.85 -89.30
N LEU A 890 69.85 3.29 -88.10
CA LEU A 890 70.97 2.75 -87.34
C LEU A 890 70.85 1.23 -87.46
N LEU A 891 71.77 0.61 -88.20
CA LEU A 891 72.06 -0.81 -88.11
C LEU A 891 73.47 -0.91 -87.55
N CYS A 892 73.58 -1.47 -86.36
CA CYS A 892 74.85 -1.88 -85.77
C CYS A 892 75.35 -3.12 -86.51
N GLU A 893 76.59 -3.10 -86.97
CA GLU A 893 77.40 -4.31 -87.16
C GLU A 893 78.78 -4.05 -86.57
N ILE A 894 79.09 -4.77 -85.49
CA ILE A 894 80.47 -5.10 -85.12
C ILE A 894 80.66 -6.57 -85.52
N PRO A 895 81.62 -6.89 -86.38
CA PRO A 895 82.37 -8.13 -86.29
C PRO A 895 83.73 -7.85 -85.64
N ASP A 896 83.98 -8.58 -84.56
CA ASP A 896 85.26 -8.63 -83.87
C ASP A 896 86.35 -9.32 -84.71
N GLN A 897 87.58 -8.85 -84.52
CA GLN A 897 88.89 -9.50 -84.72
C GLN A 897 89.18 -10.36 -85.97
N THR A 898 90.21 -9.97 -86.74
CA THR A 898 91.58 -10.56 -86.74
C THR A 898 92.33 -10.32 -88.05
N ASN A 899 93.63 -9.96 -87.92
CA ASN A 899 94.77 -10.24 -88.81
C ASN A 899 94.80 -9.64 -90.24
N ASN A 900 95.68 -8.66 -90.48
CA ASN A 900 97.08 -8.94 -90.86
C ASN A 900 97.92 -7.66 -90.98
N ASN A 901 99.20 -7.83 -90.64
CA ASN A 901 100.29 -6.85 -90.58
C ASN A 901 100.52 -6.08 -91.88
N GLU A 902 100.78 -4.77 -91.76
CA GLU A 902 102.08 -4.13 -92.06
C GLU A 902 102.16 -2.74 -91.39
#